data_AF-A0A524FLB4-F1
#
_entry.id   AF-A0A524FLB4-F1
#
_cell.length_a   1.000
_cell.length_b   1.000
_cell.length_c   1.000
_cell.angle_alpha   90.00
_cell.angle_beta   90.00
_cell.angle_gamma   90.00
#
_symmetry.space_group_name_H-M   'P 1'
#
loop_
_entity.id
_entity.type
_entity.pdbx_description
1 polymer ?
#
loop_
_entity_poly.entity_id
_entity_poly.type
_entity_poly.pdbx_seq_one_letter_code
_entity_poly.pdbx_strand_id
1 'polypeptide(L)'
;MTQPLPSPTQPIHKTQRFEDFYRLFQDKPGIFKYQDQINKIIDEGGNTLIILYEDLLSFDPQIAEMLQDNPESLLEDAIEAYKNVIKLQSGSLSNQNYFVRIATKDKKCPLTVPIRGLRSKHIDKLVWFKGILVRISTVRPKLTIAAFECQVCGATITIPQLTSKARWPKFCNNKRCKAKAHSDFRLISRNSEFIDWQSITIQEVPEDLPPGRIPRAVQAILTYDLVDIVKPGDRINVMGIFKSVLAQSIKGLNSTLFKTYVDINFIDPEDKSDEFIDISKEDIEIIENLSKEPMIQKKIARSISPTIYGRDDLKMACALSLFGGTRKPKPGGSFKRGDVHVLFVGDPGTGKSEILKGTVEISPRGLYTSGKGSSGVGLTAAVIKDNETGQMNLEAGAIVLANGGIAAIDEFDKMDTADRSALHEAMAQQSYHYNTEILTTNGERFLIGEFVDSLMKKYNEKAIKADNCEILPYQDIGIYSSDFKNIFKTKINRISRHIAPNYFYNFLFSNGRTITVTPEHPIYVFKNGELKCVRAEHCRTNDFIPTPRFLPNSTEVIQLNKIDEKYHPHAKEVKFPSNLNPKLSRILGYLVSEGHSYKGSAAEIGFSNKNSILLDDFNKIMFETFGIFPTIGKNKWGVTTLRYISIELYKWMIKNFSELMVISKKKRIPSKVLGSDLENSRQFLISAFKGDGSVEAFTICYRTSSIGLSRDYQDLLLKLGIQSRINFDKNSDSFKVHIRSESLLEFLRMIVEEDDVRIEKIRNLVKPEKIKTHHHNILPTSLINTLIEVKKKLAIPNDGYYFRHIKNKHGFTRNKFINELNVLREKLFLLKNEIKRDIDIRELREQSNFSQFLLANISGLTRRTIDYYERGGYNQTERDKIKIKILTSLKKYIKEIYNQIEYLENYSNSDILWGRIKKIKIIQNLGKDFTKWVYDLTVEPNHTFISQGVILHNTVSIAKAGIVATLKSQTAIIAAANPYTGRFNEYKSFTENTRMPPSLLSRFDLIFKVVDRPDPANDAQMAEFILQSAMMEPDEFLEKTEKANKLIAPINIELLKKYIKHARKNIHPILSEEAKERIKEFYLELRGQYNKEDAIVSILARNLDALVRMSEAYARMALRKKVMKEDVEEIIILFKRYLKDTGYDKETGKFDVDMILMGQPRSKTNKLTRVYDRLKELFEENSWKALEKKSVIETIELGENIDKSFIKNAIEEAIKEGTIYEPKPNYIKFTTKQDQ
;
A
#
# COMPACT_ATOMS: atom_id res chain seq x y z
N MET A 1 -4.02 -71.44 15.11
CA MET A 1 -4.72 -72.55 14.44
C MET A 1 -4.94 -72.16 13.00
N THR A 2 -4.32 -72.92 12.10
CA THR A 2 -4.32 -72.74 10.64
C THR A 2 -5.68 -73.11 10.05
N GLN A 3 -6.30 -72.19 9.31
CA GLN A 3 -7.25 -72.54 8.25
C GLN A 3 -6.64 -72.18 6.89
N PRO A 4 -6.90 -72.99 5.84
CA PRO A 4 -6.21 -72.89 4.56
C PRO A 4 -6.80 -71.74 3.72
N LEU A 5 -5.95 -71.14 2.88
CA LEU A 5 -6.34 -70.24 1.79
C LEU A 5 -7.47 -70.89 0.94
N PRO A 6 -8.59 -70.19 0.68
CA PRO A 6 -9.57 -70.70 -0.26
C PRO A 6 -9.04 -70.64 -1.69
N SER A 7 -9.25 -71.73 -2.43
CA SER A 7 -9.02 -71.85 -3.87
C SER A 7 -9.88 -70.87 -4.70
N PRO A 8 -9.49 -70.56 -5.95
CA PRO A 8 -9.96 -69.38 -6.68
C PRO A 8 -11.25 -69.66 -7.47
N THR A 9 -12.42 -69.70 -6.82
CA THR A 9 -13.72 -69.81 -7.54
C THR A 9 -14.91 -69.35 -6.70
N GLN A 10 -14.78 -68.24 -5.97
CA GLN A 10 -15.93 -67.49 -5.46
C GLN A 10 -15.88 -66.06 -6.01
N PRO A 11 -17.01 -65.48 -6.47
CA PRO A 11 -17.04 -64.08 -6.84
C PRO A 11 -16.64 -63.27 -5.61
N ILE A 12 -15.54 -62.53 -5.72
CA ILE A 12 -15.05 -61.68 -4.64
C ILE A 12 -16.14 -60.64 -4.38
N HIS A 13 -16.85 -60.76 -3.26
CA HIS A 13 -17.76 -59.73 -2.78
C HIS A 13 -16.93 -58.56 -2.24
N LYS A 14 -16.55 -57.66 -3.16
CA LYS A 14 -15.69 -56.50 -2.89
C LYS A 14 -16.21 -55.65 -1.73
N THR A 15 -17.51 -55.40 -1.71
CA THR A 15 -18.20 -54.65 -0.64
C THR A 15 -18.06 -55.29 0.74
N GLN A 16 -18.25 -56.61 0.85
CA GLN A 16 -18.12 -57.34 2.13
C GLN A 16 -16.70 -57.26 2.69
N ARG A 17 -15.68 -57.40 1.84
CA ARG A 17 -14.28 -57.29 2.30
C ARG A 17 -13.93 -55.90 2.82
N PHE A 18 -14.51 -54.84 2.25
CA PHE A 18 -14.38 -53.49 2.81
C PHE A 18 -15.13 -53.34 4.15
N GLU A 19 -16.31 -53.94 4.30
CA GLU A 19 -17.03 -53.98 5.58
C GLU A 19 -16.21 -54.69 6.66
N ASP A 20 -15.58 -55.82 6.31
CA ASP A 20 -14.69 -56.56 7.18
C ASP A 20 -13.45 -55.73 7.57
N PHE A 21 -12.85 -55.03 6.61
CA PHE A 21 -11.74 -54.11 6.87
C PHE A 21 -12.13 -53.01 7.86
N TYR A 22 -13.28 -52.36 7.68
CA TYR A 22 -13.74 -51.30 8.58
C TYR A 22 -14.01 -51.78 10.01
N ARG A 23 -14.41 -53.04 10.18
CA ARG A 23 -14.74 -53.63 11.48
C ARG A 23 -13.57 -54.28 12.19
N LEU A 24 -12.72 -55.00 11.45
CA LEU A 24 -11.74 -55.92 12.02
C LEU A 24 -10.33 -55.34 12.08
N PHE A 25 -10.03 -54.25 11.39
CA PHE A 25 -8.68 -53.70 11.35
C PHE A 25 -8.26 -53.12 12.72
N GLN A 26 -7.12 -53.61 13.22
CA GLN A 26 -6.52 -53.20 14.49
C GLN A 26 -5.13 -52.61 14.28
N ASP A 27 -4.91 -51.39 14.78
CA ASP A 27 -3.59 -50.72 14.75
C ASP A 27 -2.70 -51.21 15.93
N LYS A 28 -3.35 -51.44 17.08
CA LYS A 28 -2.79 -52.07 18.29
C LYS A 28 -3.81 -53.07 18.83
N PRO A 29 -3.40 -54.13 19.54
CA PRO A 29 -4.34 -55.13 20.06
C PRO A 29 -5.42 -54.43 20.92
N GLY A 30 -6.68 -54.57 20.49
CA GLY A 30 -7.85 -53.97 21.16
C GLY A 30 -8.27 -52.56 20.70
N ILE A 31 -7.56 -51.92 19.78
CA ILE A 31 -7.93 -50.59 19.22
C ILE A 31 -8.34 -50.73 17.75
N PHE A 32 -9.65 -50.58 17.49
CA PHE A 32 -10.24 -50.66 16.15
C PHE A 32 -10.25 -49.28 15.49
N LYS A 33 -9.16 -48.94 14.80
CA LYS A 33 -8.89 -47.60 14.26
C LYS A 33 -10.03 -47.04 13.40
N TYR A 34 -10.53 -47.82 12.44
CA TYR A 34 -11.56 -47.36 11.51
C TYR A 34 -12.93 -47.31 12.16
N GLN A 35 -13.25 -48.24 13.05
CA GLN A 35 -14.49 -48.19 13.82
C GLN A 35 -14.56 -46.96 14.74
N ASP A 36 -13.46 -46.64 15.43
CA ASP A 36 -13.36 -45.44 16.27
C ASP A 36 -13.43 -44.15 15.44
N GLN A 37 -12.83 -44.14 14.24
CA GLN A 37 -12.96 -43.02 13.31
C GLN A 37 -14.41 -42.84 12.84
N ILE A 38 -15.11 -43.93 12.49
CA ILE A 38 -16.52 -43.87 12.06
C ILE A 38 -17.40 -43.35 13.21
N ASN A 39 -17.19 -43.81 14.43
CA ASN A 39 -17.92 -43.30 15.61
C ASN A 39 -17.69 -41.79 15.80
N LYS A 40 -16.45 -41.32 15.71
CA LYS A 40 -16.13 -39.89 15.77
C LYS A 40 -16.80 -39.09 14.64
N ILE A 41 -16.80 -39.63 13.43
CA ILE A 41 -17.44 -39.00 12.27
C ILE A 41 -18.96 -38.87 12.51
N ILE A 42 -19.59 -39.89 13.08
CA ILE A 42 -21.01 -39.86 13.45
C ILE A 42 -21.28 -38.80 14.52
N ASP A 43 -20.44 -38.72 15.56
CA ASP A 43 -20.57 -37.73 16.64
C ASP A 43 -20.40 -36.29 16.15
N GLU A 44 -19.44 -36.06 15.24
CA GLU A 44 -19.14 -34.75 14.65
C GLU A 44 -20.11 -34.36 13.52
N GLY A 45 -20.93 -35.30 13.03
CA GLY A 45 -21.81 -35.12 11.88
C GLY A 45 -21.09 -35.01 10.54
N GLY A 46 -19.88 -35.59 10.43
CA GLY A 46 -19.10 -35.67 9.20
C GLY A 46 -19.57 -36.79 8.26
N ASN A 47 -19.11 -36.76 7.01
CA ASN A 47 -19.51 -37.70 5.95
C ASN A 47 -18.34 -38.32 5.18
N THR A 48 -17.10 -38.01 5.57
CA THR A 48 -15.86 -38.40 4.88
C THR A 48 -15.06 -39.40 5.72
N LEU A 49 -14.79 -40.59 5.17
CA LEU A 49 -13.91 -41.59 5.77
C LEU A 49 -12.53 -41.55 5.10
N ILE A 50 -11.46 -41.44 5.88
CA ILE A 50 -10.08 -41.43 5.36
C ILE A 50 -9.43 -42.79 5.63
N ILE A 51 -9.04 -43.49 4.57
CA ILE A 51 -8.38 -44.80 4.61
C ILE A 51 -6.91 -44.64 4.24
N LEU A 52 -6.01 -45.28 4.99
CA LEU A 52 -4.61 -45.39 4.59
C LEU A 52 -4.42 -46.57 3.64
N TYR A 53 -3.78 -46.34 2.50
CA TYR A 53 -3.48 -47.40 1.54
C TYR A 53 -2.58 -48.49 2.13
N GLU A 54 -1.64 -48.14 3.02
CA GLU A 54 -0.75 -49.08 3.71
C GLU A 54 -1.53 -50.04 4.63
N ASP A 55 -2.53 -49.51 5.36
CA ASP A 55 -3.39 -50.32 6.22
C ASP A 55 -4.18 -51.35 5.39
N LEU A 56 -4.69 -50.92 4.24
CA LEU A 56 -5.41 -51.78 3.31
C LEU A 56 -4.49 -52.84 2.69
N LEU A 57 -3.26 -52.46 2.30
CA LEU A 57 -2.25 -53.39 1.79
C LEU A 57 -1.86 -54.45 2.84
N SER A 58 -1.79 -54.06 4.12
CA SER A 58 -1.47 -54.98 5.20
C SER A 58 -2.59 -55.99 5.51
N PHE A 59 -3.85 -55.59 5.33
CA PHE A 59 -5.02 -56.42 5.60
C PHE A 59 -5.40 -57.30 4.41
N ASP A 60 -5.54 -56.72 3.21
CA ASP A 60 -5.86 -57.44 1.97
C ASP A 60 -5.05 -56.88 0.79
N PRO A 61 -3.91 -57.53 0.45
CA PRO A 61 -3.09 -57.12 -0.69
C PRO A 61 -3.82 -57.17 -2.04
N GLN A 62 -4.78 -58.08 -2.22
CA GLN A 62 -5.48 -58.24 -3.50
C GLN A 62 -6.38 -57.04 -3.78
N ILE A 63 -7.10 -56.55 -2.77
CA ILE A 63 -7.91 -55.33 -2.92
C ILE A 63 -7.02 -54.11 -3.15
N ALA A 64 -5.86 -54.04 -2.49
CA ALA A 64 -4.92 -52.94 -2.68
C ALA A 64 -4.36 -52.85 -4.11
N GLU A 65 -4.05 -53.99 -4.74
CA GLU A 65 -3.64 -54.05 -6.14
C GLU A 65 -4.79 -53.70 -7.09
N MET A 66 -6.00 -54.24 -6.84
CA MET A 66 -7.18 -53.91 -7.64
C MET A 66 -7.56 -52.44 -7.57
N LEU A 67 -7.35 -51.79 -6.41
CA LEU A 67 -7.58 -50.36 -6.21
C LEU A 67 -6.60 -49.49 -7.00
N GLN A 68 -5.38 -49.98 -7.22
CA GLN A 68 -4.39 -49.29 -8.05
C GLN A 68 -4.77 -49.33 -9.54
N ASP A 69 -5.24 -50.48 -10.02
CA ASP A 69 -5.55 -50.70 -11.44
C ASP A 69 -6.96 -50.23 -11.85
N ASN A 70 -7.97 -50.36 -10.98
CA ASN A 70 -9.37 -49.96 -11.25
C ASN A 70 -9.99 -49.18 -10.09
N PRO A 71 -9.49 -47.97 -9.79
CA PRO A 71 -9.89 -47.19 -8.60
C PRO A 71 -11.36 -46.76 -8.61
N GLU A 72 -11.96 -46.42 -9.76
CA GLU A 72 -13.33 -45.86 -9.80
C GLU A 72 -14.37 -46.85 -9.26
N SER A 73 -14.37 -48.08 -9.79
CA SER A 73 -15.34 -49.11 -9.37
C SER A 73 -15.18 -49.50 -7.90
N LEU A 74 -13.93 -49.63 -7.42
CA LEU A 74 -13.67 -50.00 -6.03
C LEU A 74 -14.02 -48.87 -5.05
N LEU A 75 -13.87 -47.61 -5.44
CA LEU A 75 -14.28 -46.49 -4.60
C LEU A 75 -15.81 -46.45 -4.41
N GLU A 76 -16.57 -46.79 -5.45
CA GLU A 76 -18.03 -46.94 -5.33
C GLU A 76 -18.41 -48.09 -4.37
N ASP A 77 -17.76 -49.25 -4.53
CA ASP A 77 -17.93 -50.40 -3.62
C ASP A 77 -17.57 -50.04 -2.16
N ALA A 78 -16.48 -49.29 -1.96
CA ALA A 78 -16.02 -48.85 -0.64
C ALA A 78 -16.99 -47.86 0.02
N ILE A 79 -17.62 -46.98 -0.76
CA ILE A 79 -18.66 -46.04 -0.29
C ILE A 79 -19.92 -46.81 0.11
N GLU A 80 -20.32 -47.83 -0.65
CA GLU A 80 -21.47 -48.67 -0.33
C GLU A 80 -21.25 -49.44 0.97
N ALA A 81 -20.07 -50.06 1.13
CA ALA A 81 -19.66 -50.70 2.38
C ALA A 81 -19.71 -49.73 3.57
N TYR A 82 -19.23 -48.51 3.39
CA TYR A 82 -19.27 -47.48 4.43
C TYR A 82 -20.71 -47.11 4.84
N LYS A 83 -21.62 -46.94 3.86
CA LYS A 83 -23.05 -46.69 4.11
C LYS A 83 -23.70 -47.83 4.88
N ASN A 84 -23.35 -49.08 4.57
CA ASN A 84 -23.88 -50.25 5.26
C ASN A 84 -23.43 -50.29 6.73
N VAL A 85 -22.16 -49.97 7.02
CA VAL A 85 -21.64 -49.91 8.39
C VAL A 85 -22.34 -48.82 9.20
N ILE A 86 -22.54 -47.63 8.64
CA ILE A 86 -23.29 -46.55 9.30
C ILE A 86 -24.72 -46.98 9.58
N LYS A 87 -25.41 -47.55 8.58
CA LYS A 87 -26.80 -48.02 8.72
C LYS A 87 -26.95 -49.04 9.85
N LEU A 88 -25.94 -49.89 10.06
CA LEU A 88 -25.91 -50.88 11.13
C LEU A 88 -25.67 -50.26 12.52
N GLN A 89 -24.96 -49.14 12.62
CA GLN A 89 -24.65 -48.49 13.91
C GLN A 89 -25.69 -47.44 14.33
N SER A 90 -26.21 -46.63 13.40
CA SER A 90 -27.10 -45.49 13.70
C SER A 90 -28.59 -45.77 13.50
N GLY A 91 -28.96 -46.90 12.89
CA GLY A 91 -30.34 -47.30 12.59
C GLY A 91 -31.06 -46.47 11.50
N SER A 92 -30.51 -45.32 11.09
CA SER A 92 -31.05 -44.46 10.02
C SER A 92 -29.94 -43.76 9.23
N LEU A 93 -30.11 -43.65 7.92
CA LEU A 93 -29.15 -42.99 7.02
C LEU A 93 -29.57 -41.52 6.83
N SER A 94 -28.67 -40.57 7.07
CA SER A 94 -28.90 -39.17 6.70
C SER A 94 -28.91 -39.02 5.17
N ASN A 95 -29.66 -38.03 4.64
CA ASN A 95 -29.80 -37.74 3.20
C ASN A 95 -28.55 -37.06 2.59
N GLN A 96 -27.37 -37.31 3.16
CA GLN A 96 -26.10 -36.68 2.79
C GLN A 96 -25.29 -37.59 1.86
N ASN A 97 -24.41 -36.98 1.05
CA ASN A 97 -23.44 -37.72 0.23
C ASN A 97 -22.29 -38.21 1.11
N TYR A 98 -21.96 -39.50 1.06
CA TYR A 98 -20.85 -40.10 1.79
C TYR A 98 -19.64 -40.30 0.88
N PHE A 99 -18.44 -40.05 1.39
CA PHE A 99 -17.20 -40.13 0.62
C PHE A 99 -16.16 -40.99 1.34
N VAL A 100 -15.43 -41.79 0.56
CA VAL A 100 -14.26 -42.54 1.01
C VAL A 100 -13.03 -41.97 0.32
N ARG A 101 -12.04 -41.56 1.12
CA ARG A 101 -10.85 -40.84 0.69
C ARG A 101 -9.62 -41.70 0.99
N ILE A 102 -8.74 -41.90 0.02
CA ILE A 102 -7.53 -42.72 0.20
C ILE A 102 -6.33 -41.80 0.43
N ALA A 103 -5.65 -42.00 1.55
CA ALA A 103 -4.43 -41.31 1.94
C ALA A 103 -3.25 -42.29 2.06
N THR A 104 -2.03 -41.75 2.10
CA THR A 104 -0.78 -42.48 2.31
C THR A 104 0.10 -41.69 3.27
N LYS A 105 0.86 -42.37 4.13
CA LYS A 105 1.81 -41.72 5.04
C LYS A 105 3.24 -41.76 4.50
N ASP A 106 3.60 -42.82 3.78
CA ASP A 106 4.97 -43.06 3.36
C ASP A 106 5.32 -42.55 1.95
N LYS A 107 6.54 -42.02 1.82
CA LYS A 107 7.16 -41.69 0.52
C LYS A 107 7.55 -42.92 -0.31
N LYS A 108 7.54 -44.12 0.29
CA LYS A 108 7.92 -45.39 -0.35
C LYS A 108 6.73 -46.22 -0.82
N CYS A 109 5.54 -45.63 -0.93
CA CYS A 109 4.38 -46.34 -1.48
C CYS A 109 4.60 -46.72 -2.96
N PRO A 110 4.09 -47.87 -3.43
CA PRO A 110 4.16 -48.27 -4.84
C PRO A 110 3.39 -47.31 -5.78
N LEU A 111 2.53 -46.45 -5.23
CA LEU A 111 1.73 -45.46 -5.96
C LEU A 111 2.49 -44.15 -6.28
N THR A 112 3.72 -43.97 -5.77
CA THR A 112 4.45 -42.71 -5.95
C THR A 112 4.96 -42.54 -7.37
N VAL A 113 4.51 -41.50 -8.07
CA VAL A 113 4.96 -41.18 -9.43
C VAL A 113 5.32 -39.69 -9.50
N PRO A 114 6.54 -39.30 -9.92
CA PRO A 114 6.83 -37.88 -10.12
C PRO A 114 5.96 -37.35 -11.27
N ILE A 115 5.58 -36.06 -11.22
CA ILE A 115 4.76 -35.42 -12.27
C ILE A 115 5.36 -35.63 -13.67
N ARG A 116 6.70 -35.61 -13.78
CA ARG A 116 7.44 -35.91 -15.02
C ARG A 116 7.28 -37.34 -15.53
N GLY A 117 7.10 -38.28 -14.61
CA GLY A 117 6.95 -39.71 -14.83
C GLY A 117 5.54 -40.11 -15.26
N LEU A 118 4.57 -39.19 -15.25
CA LEU A 118 3.23 -39.43 -15.78
C LEU A 118 3.31 -39.71 -17.29
N ARG A 119 2.86 -40.91 -17.66
CA ARG A 119 2.97 -41.53 -18.99
C ARG A 119 1.67 -42.27 -19.27
N SER A 120 1.51 -42.76 -20.50
CA SER A 120 0.33 -43.55 -20.91
C SER A 120 0.05 -44.77 -20.01
N LYS A 121 1.08 -45.38 -19.41
CA LYS A 121 0.95 -46.52 -18.48
C LYS A 121 0.14 -46.24 -17.21
N HIS A 122 0.01 -44.96 -16.84
CA HIS A 122 -0.65 -44.52 -15.62
C HIS A 122 -2.07 -44.00 -15.88
N ILE A 123 -2.57 -44.06 -17.13
CA ILE A 123 -3.94 -43.64 -17.44
C ILE A 123 -4.92 -44.58 -16.74
N ASP A 124 -5.95 -43.98 -16.12
CA ASP A 124 -7.01 -44.62 -15.34
C ASP A 124 -6.51 -45.37 -14.08
N LYS A 125 -5.25 -45.17 -13.70
CA LYS A 125 -4.66 -45.69 -12.45
C LYS A 125 -4.63 -44.65 -11.35
N LEU A 126 -4.61 -45.12 -10.11
CA LEU A 126 -4.40 -44.28 -8.93
C LEU A 126 -2.94 -43.87 -8.83
N VAL A 127 -2.67 -42.56 -8.78
CA VAL A 127 -1.32 -41.99 -8.68
C VAL A 127 -1.20 -41.08 -7.48
N TRP A 128 -0.04 -41.14 -6.84
CA TRP A 128 0.34 -40.24 -5.76
C TRP A 128 1.54 -39.40 -6.17
N PHE A 129 1.42 -38.08 -6.06
CA PHE A 129 2.51 -37.16 -6.35
C PHE A 129 2.46 -35.92 -5.47
N LYS A 130 3.61 -35.26 -5.38
CA LYS A 130 3.79 -34.01 -4.67
C LYS A 130 3.96 -32.86 -5.64
N GLY A 131 3.44 -31.69 -5.29
CA GLY A 131 3.65 -30.49 -6.08
C GLY A 131 3.22 -29.20 -5.40
N ILE A 132 3.45 -28.08 -6.07
CA ILE A 132 3.08 -26.75 -5.62
C ILE A 132 1.88 -26.28 -6.41
N LEU A 133 0.88 -25.71 -5.72
CA LEU A 133 -0.27 -25.10 -6.38
C LEU A 133 0.11 -23.75 -6.99
N VAL A 134 0.10 -23.64 -8.32
CA VAL A 134 0.47 -22.37 -9.00
C VAL A 134 -0.75 -21.56 -9.37
N ARG A 135 -1.79 -22.24 -9.88
CA ARG A 135 -3.02 -21.60 -10.37
C ARG A 135 -4.24 -22.29 -9.81
N ILE A 136 -5.23 -21.49 -9.48
CA ILE A 136 -6.55 -21.94 -9.03
C ILE A 136 -7.62 -21.22 -9.85
N SER A 137 -8.63 -21.97 -10.30
CA SER A 137 -9.84 -21.38 -10.87
C SER A 137 -10.82 -21.02 -9.76
N THR A 138 -11.77 -20.15 -10.09
CA THR A 138 -12.96 -19.97 -9.25
C THR A 138 -13.77 -21.28 -9.17
N VAL A 139 -14.53 -21.44 -8.08
CA VAL A 139 -15.45 -22.56 -7.90
C VAL A 139 -16.61 -22.43 -8.89
N ARG A 140 -16.99 -23.53 -9.55
CA ARG A 140 -18.07 -23.58 -10.54
C ARG A 140 -19.03 -24.73 -10.25
N PRO A 141 -20.33 -24.57 -10.48
CA PRO A 141 -21.26 -25.69 -10.46
C PRO A 141 -21.12 -26.52 -11.75
N LYS A 142 -20.87 -27.82 -11.61
CA LYS A 142 -20.91 -28.82 -12.69
C LYS A 142 -22.25 -29.55 -12.63
N LEU A 143 -22.95 -29.57 -13.76
CA LEU A 143 -24.24 -30.24 -13.93
C LEU A 143 -24.05 -31.77 -13.99
N THR A 144 -24.62 -32.52 -13.05
CA THR A 144 -24.59 -34.00 -13.04
C THR A 144 -25.90 -34.58 -13.54
N ILE A 145 -27.03 -34.03 -13.11
CA ILE A 145 -28.37 -34.43 -13.57
C ILE A 145 -29.08 -33.18 -14.10
N ALA A 146 -29.39 -33.20 -15.39
CA ALA A 146 -30.12 -32.13 -16.06
C ALA A 146 -31.61 -32.43 -16.07
N ALA A 147 -32.42 -31.56 -15.47
CA ALA A 147 -33.87 -31.60 -15.61
C ALA A 147 -34.29 -30.71 -16.79
N PHE A 148 -34.90 -31.32 -17.80
CA PHE A 148 -35.47 -30.63 -18.96
C PHE A 148 -36.98 -30.61 -18.89
N GLU A 149 -37.59 -29.53 -19.32
CA GLU A 149 -39.04 -29.38 -19.48
C GLU A 149 -39.39 -29.33 -20.95
N CYS A 150 -40.32 -30.17 -21.38
CA CYS A 150 -40.85 -30.11 -22.74
C CYS A 150 -41.79 -28.91 -22.88
N GLN A 151 -41.47 -27.96 -23.76
CA GLN A 151 -42.28 -26.76 -24.02
C GLN A 151 -43.68 -27.08 -24.60
N VAL A 152 -43.87 -28.27 -25.17
CA VAL A 152 -45.12 -28.68 -25.82
C VAL A 152 -46.09 -29.36 -24.85
N CYS A 153 -45.61 -30.05 -23.82
CA CYS A 153 -46.48 -30.84 -22.92
C CYS A 153 -46.18 -30.69 -21.43
N GLY A 154 -45.20 -29.86 -21.04
CA GLY A 154 -44.86 -29.59 -19.64
C GLY A 154 -44.20 -30.76 -18.89
N ALA A 155 -43.91 -31.89 -19.56
CA ALA A 155 -43.28 -33.04 -18.93
C ALA A 155 -41.83 -32.75 -18.54
N THR A 156 -41.45 -33.09 -17.31
CA THR A 156 -40.07 -33.01 -16.81
C THR A 156 -39.31 -34.30 -17.13
N ILE A 157 -38.10 -34.17 -17.65
CA ILE A 157 -37.23 -35.27 -18.08
C ILE A 157 -35.87 -35.04 -17.44
N THR A 158 -35.46 -35.94 -16.54
CA THR A 158 -34.13 -35.92 -15.95
C THR A 158 -33.19 -36.80 -16.77
N ILE A 159 -32.05 -36.24 -17.19
CA ILE A 159 -31.02 -36.97 -17.94
C ILE A 159 -29.67 -36.78 -17.24
N PRO A 160 -28.98 -37.88 -16.87
CA PRO A 160 -27.62 -37.80 -16.34
C PRO A 160 -26.64 -37.31 -17.40
N GLN A 161 -25.80 -36.35 -17.01
CA GLN A 161 -24.83 -35.66 -17.84
C GLN A 161 -23.43 -36.21 -17.57
N LEU A 162 -23.11 -37.35 -18.20
CA LEU A 162 -21.83 -38.04 -18.01
C LEU A 162 -20.68 -37.44 -18.83
N THR A 163 -20.98 -36.61 -19.82
CA THR A 163 -19.97 -36.03 -20.74
C THR A 163 -19.83 -34.53 -20.57
N SER A 164 -18.69 -33.98 -21.03
CA SER A 164 -18.39 -32.54 -20.97
C SER A 164 -19.35 -31.67 -21.81
N LYS A 165 -20.18 -32.28 -22.67
CA LYS A 165 -21.23 -31.60 -23.43
C LYS A 165 -22.58 -32.00 -22.87
N ALA A 166 -23.44 -31.02 -22.65
CA ALA A 166 -24.82 -31.29 -22.23
C ALA A 166 -25.54 -32.15 -23.28
N ARG A 167 -25.90 -33.36 -22.89
CA ARG A 167 -26.74 -34.28 -23.65
C ARG A 167 -28.20 -33.88 -23.43
N TRP A 168 -28.81 -33.40 -24.50
CA TRP A 168 -30.21 -33.05 -24.52
C TRP A 168 -31.11 -34.29 -24.73
N PRO A 169 -32.39 -34.23 -24.33
CA PRO A 169 -33.37 -35.25 -24.66
C PRO A 169 -33.56 -35.35 -26.18
N LYS A 170 -33.59 -36.57 -26.71
CA LYS A 170 -33.88 -36.82 -28.14
C LYS A 170 -35.39 -36.88 -28.43
N PHE A 171 -36.20 -37.20 -27.43
CA PHE A 171 -37.66 -37.30 -27.53
C PHE A 171 -38.28 -37.06 -26.15
N CYS A 172 -39.56 -36.72 -26.13
CA CYS A 172 -40.32 -36.53 -24.90
C CYS A 172 -40.86 -37.88 -24.36
N ASN A 173 -40.86 -38.08 -23.04
CA ASN A 173 -41.41 -39.29 -22.40
C ASN A 173 -42.93 -39.43 -22.58
N ASN A 174 -43.64 -38.36 -22.90
CA ASN A 174 -45.09 -38.41 -23.11
C ASN A 174 -45.41 -38.95 -24.51
N LYS A 175 -45.97 -40.16 -24.60
CA LYS A 175 -46.28 -40.86 -25.86
C LYS A 175 -47.20 -40.07 -26.83
N ARG A 176 -47.93 -39.07 -26.34
CA ARG A 176 -48.79 -38.19 -27.15
C ARG A 176 -48.09 -36.94 -27.70
N CYS A 177 -46.83 -36.68 -27.32
CA CYS A 177 -46.10 -35.47 -27.69
C CYS A 177 -45.14 -35.72 -28.86
N LYS A 178 -45.14 -34.82 -29.86
CA LYS A 178 -44.26 -34.91 -31.07
C LYS A 178 -42.94 -34.13 -30.94
N ALA A 179 -42.58 -33.64 -29.75
CA ALA A 179 -41.35 -32.89 -29.53
C ALA A 179 -40.09 -33.76 -29.79
N LYS A 180 -39.22 -33.28 -30.69
CA LYS A 180 -38.01 -34.00 -31.15
C LYS A 180 -36.80 -33.09 -31.35
N ALA A 181 -36.98 -31.76 -31.41
CA ALA A 181 -35.90 -30.82 -31.64
C ALA A 181 -35.29 -30.34 -30.31
N HIS A 182 -34.00 -29.95 -30.33
CA HIS A 182 -33.32 -29.37 -29.17
C HIS A 182 -34.02 -28.10 -28.64
N SER A 183 -34.68 -27.34 -29.52
CA SER A 183 -35.46 -26.14 -29.18
C SER A 183 -36.71 -26.43 -28.35
N ASP A 184 -37.21 -27.66 -28.39
CA ASP A 184 -38.48 -28.04 -27.75
C ASP A 184 -38.32 -28.37 -26.27
N PHE A 185 -37.07 -28.43 -25.80
CA PHE A 185 -36.70 -28.75 -24.43
C PHE A 185 -36.05 -27.53 -23.79
N ARG A 186 -36.43 -27.23 -22.54
CA ARG A 186 -35.85 -26.14 -21.75
C ARG A 186 -35.17 -26.73 -20.52
N LEU A 187 -33.90 -26.41 -20.29
CA LEU A 187 -33.20 -26.80 -19.05
C LEU A 187 -33.77 -26.00 -17.87
N ILE A 188 -34.26 -26.70 -16.84
CA ILE A 188 -34.66 -26.11 -15.56
C ILE A 188 -33.50 -26.25 -14.57
N SER A 189 -32.80 -25.16 -14.29
CA SER A 189 -31.71 -25.15 -13.31
C SER A 189 -32.19 -25.53 -11.90
N ARG A 190 -33.42 -25.14 -11.50
CA ARG A 190 -33.93 -25.37 -10.12
C ARG A 190 -34.11 -26.85 -9.76
N ASN A 191 -34.43 -27.69 -10.75
CA ASN A 191 -34.65 -29.13 -10.56
C ASN A 191 -33.44 -29.96 -11.05
N SER A 192 -32.38 -29.29 -11.48
CA SER A 192 -31.14 -29.93 -11.89
C SER A 192 -30.20 -30.05 -10.70
N GLU A 193 -29.44 -31.14 -10.66
CA GLU A 193 -28.43 -31.34 -9.62
C GLU A 193 -27.07 -30.82 -10.10
N PHE A 194 -26.44 -30.03 -9.24
CA PHE A 194 -25.12 -29.45 -9.47
C PHE A 194 -24.17 -29.88 -8.38
N ILE A 195 -22.91 -30.10 -8.75
CA ILE A 195 -21.81 -30.37 -7.83
C ILE A 195 -20.76 -29.27 -7.96
N ASP A 196 -20.08 -28.94 -6.87
CA ASP A 196 -18.99 -27.99 -6.93
C ASP A 196 -17.79 -28.59 -7.66
N TRP A 197 -17.22 -27.79 -8.56
CA TRP A 197 -16.12 -28.12 -9.44
C TRP A 197 -15.08 -27.00 -9.39
N GLN A 198 -13.82 -27.38 -9.26
CA GLN A 198 -12.72 -26.44 -9.30
C GLN A 198 -11.53 -27.07 -10.01
N SER A 199 -10.85 -26.27 -10.83
CA SER A 199 -9.63 -26.69 -11.51
C SER A 199 -8.42 -26.03 -10.90
N ILE A 200 -7.39 -26.83 -10.69
CA ILE A 200 -6.11 -26.39 -10.16
C ILE A 200 -4.97 -26.80 -11.08
N THR A 201 -3.88 -26.05 -11.05
CA THR A 201 -2.65 -26.40 -11.76
C THR A 201 -1.53 -26.61 -10.76
N ILE A 202 -1.01 -27.83 -10.75
CA ILE A 202 0.01 -28.30 -9.82
C ILE A 202 1.33 -28.39 -10.58
N GLN A 203 2.38 -27.80 -10.03
CA GLN A 203 3.72 -27.79 -10.61
C GLN A 203 4.69 -28.64 -9.80
N GLU A 204 5.69 -29.20 -10.47
CA GLU A 204 6.83 -29.86 -9.83
C GLU A 204 7.52 -28.95 -8.82
N VAL A 205 7.94 -29.52 -7.68
CA VAL A 205 8.74 -28.81 -6.69
C VAL A 205 10.11 -28.53 -7.31
N PRO A 206 10.64 -27.29 -7.23
CA PRO A 206 11.93 -26.94 -7.83
C PRO A 206 13.12 -27.79 -7.37
N GLU A 207 13.05 -28.35 -6.16
CA GLU A 207 14.08 -29.19 -5.55
C GLU A 207 14.29 -30.52 -6.29
N ASP A 208 13.23 -31.07 -6.88
CA ASP A 208 13.27 -32.36 -7.59
C ASP A 208 13.65 -32.21 -9.07
N LEU A 209 13.98 -31.00 -9.52
CA LEU A 209 14.30 -30.73 -10.92
C LEU A 209 15.77 -31.03 -11.23
N PRO A 210 16.06 -31.85 -12.25
CA PRO A 210 17.41 -31.93 -12.79
C PRO A 210 17.80 -30.58 -13.45
N PRO A 211 19.09 -30.22 -13.40
CA PRO A 211 19.58 -28.93 -13.84
C PRO A 211 19.21 -28.63 -15.31
N GLY A 212 18.79 -27.40 -15.57
CA GLY A 212 18.50 -26.89 -16.92
C GLY A 212 17.13 -27.28 -17.50
N ARG A 213 16.25 -27.95 -16.74
CA ARG A 213 14.90 -28.32 -17.22
C ARG A 213 13.79 -27.49 -16.58
N ILE A 214 12.80 -27.11 -17.40
CA ILE A 214 11.63 -26.36 -16.95
C ILE A 214 10.71 -27.28 -16.13
N PRO A 215 10.20 -26.83 -14.97
CA PRO A 215 9.22 -27.58 -14.19
C PRO A 215 7.94 -27.85 -15.00
N ARG A 216 7.48 -29.10 -14.99
CA ARG A 216 6.20 -29.47 -15.61
C ARG A 216 5.05 -29.17 -14.67
N ALA A 217 3.91 -28.87 -15.26
CA ALA A 217 2.67 -28.67 -14.55
C ALA A 217 1.57 -29.60 -15.08
N VAL A 218 0.71 -30.05 -14.19
CA VAL A 218 -0.43 -30.92 -14.49
C VAL A 218 -1.70 -30.24 -13.98
N GLN A 219 -2.74 -30.28 -14.81
CA GLN A 219 -4.06 -29.81 -14.43
C GLN A 219 -4.75 -30.90 -13.60
N ALA A 220 -5.32 -30.51 -12.48
CA ALA A 220 -6.09 -31.41 -11.63
C ALA A 220 -7.46 -30.80 -11.29
N ILE A 221 -8.43 -31.66 -11.01
CA ILE A 221 -9.82 -31.30 -10.78
C ILE A 221 -10.21 -31.70 -9.36
N LEU A 222 -10.78 -30.76 -8.63
CA LEU A 222 -11.38 -30.93 -7.31
C LEU A 222 -12.90 -30.97 -7.46
N THR A 223 -13.55 -31.87 -6.73
CA THR A 223 -15.01 -32.02 -6.69
C THR A 223 -15.50 -32.11 -5.25
N TYR A 224 -16.76 -31.71 -5.02
CA TYR A 224 -17.45 -31.82 -3.72
C TYR A 224 -16.72 -31.10 -2.56
N ASP A 225 -16.38 -31.84 -1.50
CA ASP A 225 -15.74 -31.39 -0.25
C ASP A 225 -14.30 -30.90 -0.44
N LEU A 226 -13.60 -31.32 -1.50
CA LEU A 226 -12.20 -30.96 -1.72
C LEU A 226 -12.01 -29.55 -2.29
N VAL A 227 -13.10 -28.88 -2.66
CA VAL A 227 -13.10 -27.55 -3.26
C VAL A 227 -12.76 -26.48 -2.21
N ASP A 228 -11.96 -25.49 -2.60
CA ASP A 228 -11.52 -24.35 -1.77
C ASP A 228 -10.70 -24.69 -0.51
N ILE A 229 -10.19 -25.93 -0.39
CA ILE A 229 -9.29 -26.34 0.71
C ILE A 229 -7.89 -25.73 0.57
N VAL A 230 -7.40 -25.60 -0.67
CA VAL A 230 -6.00 -25.29 -0.98
C VAL A 230 -5.84 -23.90 -1.59
N LYS A 231 -4.74 -23.22 -1.26
CA LYS A 231 -4.45 -21.86 -1.71
C LYS A 231 -3.24 -21.82 -2.67
N PRO A 232 -3.18 -20.83 -3.58
CA PRO A 232 -2.02 -20.66 -4.46
C PRO A 232 -0.74 -20.45 -3.64
N GLY A 233 0.29 -21.25 -3.94
CA GLY A 233 1.56 -21.30 -3.21
C GLY A 233 1.68 -22.48 -2.24
N ASP A 234 0.59 -23.17 -1.91
CA ASP A 234 0.64 -24.31 -0.98
C ASP A 234 1.35 -25.50 -1.62
N ARG A 235 2.19 -26.20 -0.83
CA ARG A 235 2.69 -27.53 -1.17
C ARG A 235 1.60 -28.55 -0.83
N ILE A 236 1.26 -29.37 -1.80
CA ILE A 236 0.15 -30.31 -1.70
C ILE A 236 0.64 -31.72 -2.03
N ASN A 237 0.20 -32.66 -1.21
CA ASN A 237 0.27 -34.08 -1.52
C ASN A 237 -1.08 -34.47 -2.14
N VAL A 238 -1.03 -35.05 -3.34
CA VAL A 238 -2.22 -35.35 -4.12
C VAL A 238 -2.28 -36.83 -4.43
N MET A 239 -3.41 -37.44 -4.07
CA MET A 239 -3.82 -38.75 -4.54
C MET A 239 -4.95 -38.55 -5.54
N GLY A 240 -4.81 -39.09 -6.75
CA GLY A 240 -5.83 -38.94 -7.77
C GLY A 240 -5.71 -39.95 -8.90
N ILE A 241 -6.73 -39.98 -9.74
CA ILE A 241 -6.81 -40.85 -10.91
C ILE A 241 -6.33 -40.05 -12.11
N PHE A 242 -5.33 -40.54 -12.83
CA PHE A 242 -4.81 -39.84 -14.01
C PHE A 242 -5.68 -40.15 -15.24
N LYS A 243 -6.49 -39.18 -15.66
CA LYS A 243 -7.46 -39.33 -16.77
C LYS A 243 -6.96 -38.68 -18.05
N SER A 244 -7.47 -39.19 -19.18
CA SER A 244 -7.25 -38.61 -20.50
C SER A 244 -8.58 -38.36 -21.22
N VAL A 245 -8.70 -37.21 -21.89
CA VAL A 245 -9.88 -36.82 -22.69
C VAL A 245 -9.43 -36.32 -24.05
N LEU A 246 -10.15 -36.68 -25.10
CA LEU A 246 -9.86 -36.24 -26.47
C LEU A 246 -9.82 -34.70 -26.58
N ALA A 247 -8.72 -34.15 -27.07
CA ALA A 247 -8.63 -32.71 -27.35
C ALA A 247 -9.40 -32.40 -28.65
N GLN A 248 -10.45 -31.58 -28.57
CA GLN A 248 -11.18 -31.15 -29.76
C GLN A 248 -10.46 -29.98 -30.42
N SER A 249 -10.15 -30.10 -31.72
CA SER A 249 -9.68 -28.98 -32.53
C SER A 249 -10.86 -28.04 -32.85
N ILE A 250 -10.56 -26.75 -33.06
CA ILE A 250 -11.52 -25.67 -33.38
C ILE A 250 -12.40 -26.01 -34.60
N LYS A 251 -12.02 -26.99 -35.43
CA LYS A 251 -12.72 -27.41 -36.66
C LYS A 251 -13.38 -28.80 -36.61
N GLY A 252 -13.77 -29.31 -35.45
CA GLY A 252 -14.61 -30.52 -35.35
C GLY A 252 -13.97 -31.85 -35.80
N LEU A 253 -12.71 -31.83 -36.26
CA LEU A 253 -11.88 -33.04 -36.35
C LEU A 253 -11.34 -33.36 -34.95
N ASN A 254 -11.58 -34.60 -34.50
CA ASN A 254 -11.00 -35.11 -33.27
C ASN A 254 -9.48 -35.21 -33.45
N SER A 255 -8.73 -34.54 -32.58
CA SER A 255 -7.28 -34.71 -32.53
C SER A 255 -6.94 -36.11 -32.03
N THR A 256 -5.88 -36.72 -32.56
CA THR A 256 -5.29 -37.93 -31.96
C THR A 256 -4.61 -37.63 -30.62
N LEU A 257 -4.42 -36.35 -30.30
CA LEU A 257 -3.85 -35.90 -29.03
C LEU A 257 -4.94 -35.81 -27.96
N PHE A 258 -4.69 -36.48 -26.83
CA PHE A 258 -5.55 -36.43 -25.65
C PHE A 258 -5.01 -35.37 -24.68
N LYS A 259 -5.90 -34.57 -24.09
CA LYS A 259 -5.63 -33.69 -22.95
C LYS A 259 -5.68 -34.56 -21.68
N THR A 260 -4.63 -34.54 -20.89
CA THR A 260 -4.53 -35.29 -19.63
C THR A 260 -4.81 -34.40 -18.43
N TYR A 261 -5.51 -34.91 -17.43
CA TYR A 261 -5.72 -34.23 -16.14
C TYR A 261 -5.82 -35.27 -15.01
N VAL A 262 -5.65 -34.82 -13.77
CA VAL A 262 -5.79 -35.68 -12.58
C VAL A 262 -7.14 -35.40 -11.92
N ASP A 263 -7.94 -36.43 -11.72
CA ASP A 263 -9.16 -36.36 -10.92
C ASP A 263 -8.81 -36.67 -9.46
N ILE A 264 -8.94 -35.68 -8.58
CA ILE A 264 -8.37 -35.77 -7.23
C ILE A 264 -9.30 -36.57 -6.32
N ASN A 265 -8.77 -37.62 -5.71
CA ASN A 265 -9.46 -38.35 -4.65
C ASN A 265 -9.15 -37.77 -3.27
N PHE A 266 -7.90 -37.36 -3.01
CA PHE A 266 -7.50 -36.79 -1.72
C PHE A 266 -6.41 -35.74 -1.93
N ILE A 267 -6.52 -34.63 -1.21
CA ILE A 267 -5.55 -33.55 -1.22
C ILE A 267 -5.22 -33.15 0.21
N ASP A 268 -3.93 -33.08 0.50
CA ASP A 268 -3.44 -32.68 1.82
C ASP A 268 -2.46 -31.51 1.69
N PRO A 269 -2.83 -30.30 2.16
CA PRO A 269 -1.91 -29.17 2.20
C PRO A 269 -0.89 -29.33 3.33
N GLU A 270 0.39 -29.41 2.98
CA GLU A 270 1.49 -29.59 3.96
C GLU A 270 1.60 -28.41 4.96
N ASP A 271 0.97 -27.26 4.70
CA ASP A 271 1.09 -26.05 5.53
C ASP A 271 0.27 -26.08 6.85
N LYS A 272 -0.58 -27.09 7.09
CA LYS A 272 -1.31 -27.22 8.38
C LYS A 272 -0.53 -27.94 9.48
N SER A 273 0.58 -28.58 9.14
CA SER A 273 1.52 -29.16 10.11
C SER A 273 2.89 -29.24 9.47
N ASP A 274 3.89 -28.56 10.03
CA ASP A 274 5.33 -28.67 9.71
C ASP A 274 5.91 -30.09 10.05
N GLU A 275 5.18 -31.15 9.70
CA GLU A 275 5.48 -32.57 9.73
C GLU A 275 5.28 -32.99 8.27
N PHE A 276 6.29 -33.26 7.44
CA PHE A 276 7.18 -34.41 7.48
C PHE A 276 8.47 -34.09 6.68
N ILE A 277 9.58 -33.88 7.37
CA ILE A 277 10.79 -34.59 6.97
C ILE A 277 11.04 -35.49 8.15
N ASP A 278 10.96 -36.80 7.94
CA ASP A 278 11.44 -37.78 8.92
C ASP A 278 12.94 -37.56 9.03
N ILE A 279 13.33 -36.73 9.99
CA ILE A 279 14.71 -36.69 10.42
C ILE A 279 14.89 -37.99 11.17
N SER A 280 15.75 -38.88 10.66
CA SER A 280 16.05 -40.12 11.35
C SER A 280 16.56 -39.80 12.76
N LYS A 281 16.32 -40.68 13.73
CA LYS A 281 16.85 -40.47 15.09
C LYS A 281 18.38 -40.30 15.07
N GLU A 282 19.05 -41.00 14.15
CA GLU A 282 20.49 -40.87 13.88
C GLU A 282 20.89 -39.47 13.38
N ASP A 283 20.15 -38.89 12.42
CA ASP A 283 20.39 -37.52 11.95
C ASP A 283 20.20 -36.48 13.07
N ILE A 284 19.22 -36.68 13.96
CA ILE A 284 19.00 -35.80 15.12
C ILE A 284 20.20 -35.85 16.07
N GLU A 285 20.70 -37.05 16.38
CA GLU A 285 21.89 -37.22 17.22
C GLU A 285 23.11 -36.55 16.61
N ILE A 286 23.30 -36.66 15.28
CA ILE A 286 24.38 -35.96 14.57
C ILE A 286 24.19 -34.44 14.66
N ILE A 287 22.98 -33.94 14.46
CA ILE A 287 22.64 -32.51 14.57
C ILE A 287 22.91 -31.98 15.98
N GLU A 288 22.53 -32.72 17.02
CA GLU A 288 22.76 -32.34 18.41
C GLU A 288 24.26 -32.36 18.77
N ASN A 289 25.00 -33.35 18.28
CA ASN A 289 26.45 -33.42 18.48
C ASN A 289 27.17 -32.26 17.77
N LEU A 290 26.77 -31.93 16.54
CA LEU A 290 27.27 -30.75 15.81
C LEU A 290 26.95 -29.44 16.54
N SER A 291 25.78 -29.33 17.17
CA SER A 291 25.40 -28.11 17.89
C SER A 291 26.24 -27.83 19.13
N LYS A 292 26.89 -28.86 19.70
CA LYS A 292 27.77 -28.76 20.87
C LYS A 292 29.19 -28.34 20.50
N GLU A 293 29.57 -28.39 19.21
CA GLU A 293 30.91 -28.03 18.79
C GLU A 293 31.18 -26.52 18.93
N PRO A 294 32.40 -26.12 19.32
CA PRO A 294 32.76 -24.71 19.37
C PRO A 294 32.72 -24.07 17.97
N MET A 295 32.18 -22.86 17.87
CA MET A 295 32.05 -22.08 16.63
C MET A 295 31.19 -22.71 15.52
N ILE A 296 30.18 -23.52 15.88
CA ILE A 296 29.22 -24.11 14.92
C ILE A 296 28.59 -23.07 13.97
N GLN A 297 28.31 -21.86 14.45
CA GLN A 297 27.72 -20.80 13.63
C GLN A 297 28.65 -20.39 12.47
N LYS A 298 29.96 -20.31 12.71
CA LYS A 298 30.95 -19.99 11.67
C LYS A 298 31.13 -21.16 10.70
N LYS A 299 31.06 -22.41 11.17
CA LYS A 299 31.06 -23.61 10.31
C LYS A 299 29.84 -23.63 9.38
N ILE A 300 28.65 -23.34 9.91
CA ILE A 300 27.41 -23.21 9.14
C ILE A 300 27.57 -22.12 8.07
N ALA A 301 28.07 -20.94 8.45
CA ALA A 301 28.31 -19.85 7.50
C ALA A 301 29.29 -20.27 6.39
N ARG A 302 30.42 -20.90 6.71
CA ARG A 302 31.39 -21.35 5.70
C ARG A 302 30.85 -22.44 4.77
N SER A 303 29.90 -23.23 5.26
CA SER A 303 29.22 -24.25 4.45
C SER A 303 28.25 -23.65 3.42
N ILE A 304 27.89 -22.37 3.54
CA ILE A 304 27.11 -21.66 2.52
C ILE A 304 28.04 -21.24 1.38
N SER A 305 27.79 -21.76 0.18
CA SER A 305 28.61 -21.51 -1.02
C SER A 305 30.10 -21.78 -0.76
N PRO A 306 30.50 -23.06 -0.59
CA PRO A 306 31.89 -23.41 -0.29
C PRO A 306 32.86 -23.04 -1.43
N THR A 307 32.35 -22.89 -2.65
CA THR A 307 33.10 -22.46 -3.85
C THR A 307 33.66 -21.03 -3.76
N ILE A 308 33.17 -20.20 -2.83
CA ILE A 308 33.67 -18.83 -2.64
C ILE A 308 34.59 -18.80 -1.42
N TYR A 309 35.84 -18.44 -1.66
CA TYR A 309 36.81 -18.21 -0.59
C TYR A 309 36.50 -16.94 0.21
N GLY A 310 36.60 -17.04 1.54
CA GLY A 310 36.42 -15.93 2.47
C GLY A 310 35.00 -15.35 2.54
N ARG A 311 34.92 -14.06 2.90
CA ARG A 311 33.66 -13.29 3.04
C ARG A 311 32.68 -13.90 4.04
N ASP A 312 33.22 -14.44 5.13
CA ASP A 312 32.50 -15.12 6.21
C ASP A 312 31.31 -14.30 6.74
N ASP A 313 31.44 -12.97 6.79
CA ASP A 313 30.39 -12.07 7.23
C ASP A 313 29.15 -12.02 6.30
N LEU A 314 29.36 -12.09 4.97
CA LEU A 314 28.25 -12.12 4.01
C LEU A 314 27.51 -13.46 4.11
N LYS A 315 28.29 -14.54 4.24
CA LYS A 315 27.76 -15.89 4.44
C LYS A 315 27.02 -16.01 5.78
N MET A 316 27.54 -15.38 6.84
CA MET A 316 26.89 -15.29 8.14
C MET A 316 25.56 -14.54 8.06
N ALA A 317 25.50 -13.43 7.31
CA ALA A 317 24.24 -12.72 7.09
C ALA A 317 23.19 -13.58 6.35
N CYS A 318 23.61 -14.34 5.33
CA CYS A 318 22.75 -15.33 4.68
C CYS A 318 22.30 -16.43 5.67
N ALA A 319 23.20 -16.92 6.53
CA ALA A 319 22.86 -17.90 7.56
C ALA A 319 21.80 -17.35 8.53
N LEU A 320 21.99 -16.13 9.05
CA LEU A 320 21.01 -15.47 9.92
C LEU A 320 19.63 -15.33 9.26
N SER A 321 19.60 -15.09 7.94
CA SER A 321 18.36 -15.03 7.14
C SER A 321 17.71 -16.42 6.98
N LEU A 322 18.50 -17.48 6.74
CA LEU A 322 18.03 -18.88 6.64
C LEU A 322 17.37 -19.38 7.92
N PHE A 323 17.98 -19.11 9.08
CA PHE A 323 17.45 -19.55 10.37
C PHE A 323 16.33 -18.62 10.88
N GLY A 324 16.46 -17.31 10.67
CA GLY A 324 15.49 -16.29 11.09
C GLY A 324 15.30 -16.16 12.61
N GLY A 325 14.63 -15.10 13.06
CA GLY A 325 14.24 -14.90 14.46
C GLY A 325 12.96 -15.64 14.86
N THR A 326 12.50 -15.51 16.11
CA THR A 326 11.23 -16.09 16.56
C THR A 326 10.05 -15.21 16.17
N ARG A 327 8.97 -15.84 15.73
CA ARG A 327 7.70 -15.16 15.48
C ARG A 327 6.95 -15.07 16.79
N LYS A 328 6.77 -13.85 17.30
CA LYS A 328 6.04 -13.64 18.55
C LYS A 328 4.62 -13.18 18.24
N PRO A 329 3.59 -13.88 18.71
CA PRO A 329 2.22 -13.39 18.60
C PRO A 329 2.08 -12.11 19.42
N LYS A 330 1.52 -11.06 18.83
CA LYS A 330 1.11 -9.86 19.56
C LYS A 330 -0.24 -10.14 20.24
N PRO A 331 -0.53 -9.53 21.40
CA PRO A 331 -1.89 -9.52 21.94
C PRO A 331 -2.80 -8.84 20.91
N GLY A 332 -3.59 -9.62 20.16
CA GLY A 332 -4.36 -9.14 19.00
C GLY A 332 -4.17 -9.91 17.68
N GLY A 333 -3.47 -11.05 17.66
CA GLY A 333 -3.48 -12.00 16.54
C GLY A 333 -2.60 -11.65 15.33
N SER A 334 -1.87 -10.52 15.36
CA SER A 334 -0.81 -10.23 14.40
C SER A 334 0.54 -10.77 14.90
N PHE A 335 1.39 -11.26 14.01
CA PHE A 335 2.71 -11.76 14.37
C PHE A 335 3.76 -10.65 14.19
N LYS A 336 4.66 -10.50 15.18
CA LYS A 336 5.88 -9.72 14.97
C LYS A 336 6.76 -10.49 13.98
N ARG A 337 7.24 -9.80 12.93
CA ARG A 337 8.13 -10.38 11.92
C ARG A 337 9.39 -10.95 12.59
N GLY A 338 9.64 -12.24 12.34
CA GLY A 338 10.88 -12.92 12.74
C GLY A 338 11.95 -12.93 11.65
N ASP A 339 11.57 -12.78 10.38
CA ASP A 339 12.46 -12.93 9.23
C ASP A 339 13.44 -11.74 9.10
N VAL A 340 14.69 -12.04 8.72
CA VAL A 340 15.79 -11.05 8.56
C VAL A 340 16.01 -10.77 7.08
N HIS A 341 15.99 -9.50 6.69
CA HIS A 341 16.22 -9.09 5.29
C HIS A 341 17.62 -8.53 5.09
N VAL A 342 18.28 -8.93 4.01
CA VAL A 342 19.67 -8.60 3.72
C VAL A 342 19.82 -8.01 2.32
N LEU A 343 20.62 -6.96 2.18
CA LEU A 343 20.97 -6.34 0.90
C LEU A 343 22.49 -6.31 0.70
N PHE A 344 22.97 -6.81 -0.43
CA PHE A 344 24.36 -6.75 -0.84
C PHE A 344 24.55 -5.71 -1.96
N VAL A 345 25.43 -4.72 -1.75
CA VAL A 345 25.71 -3.67 -2.73
C VAL A 345 27.20 -3.62 -3.04
N GLY A 346 27.58 -3.42 -4.30
CA GLY A 346 29.00 -3.28 -4.67
C GLY A 346 29.40 -3.86 -6.04
N ASP A 347 30.67 -4.08 -6.27
CA ASP A 347 31.20 -4.24 -7.62
C ASP A 347 30.78 -5.57 -8.28
N PRO A 348 30.65 -5.62 -9.62
CA PRO A 348 30.45 -6.86 -10.36
C PRO A 348 31.68 -7.77 -10.23
N GLY A 349 31.49 -9.08 -10.38
CA GLY A 349 32.57 -10.07 -10.24
C GLY A 349 32.91 -10.46 -8.79
N THR A 350 32.28 -9.83 -7.80
CA THR A 350 32.48 -10.12 -6.38
C THR A 350 31.71 -11.35 -5.88
N GLY A 351 31.30 -12.30 -6.74
CA GLY A 351 30.66 -13.56 -6.31
C GLY A 351 29.29 -13.44 -5.60
N LYS A 352 28.65 -12.26 -5.51
CA LYS A 352 27.38 -12.09 -4.80
C LYS A 352 26.24 -12.94 -5.33
N SER A 353 26.06 -12.98 -6.64
CA SER A 353 25.02 -13.78 -7.29
C SER A 353 25.20 -15.26 -6.99
N GLU A 354 26.44 -15.73 -6.85
CA GLU A 354 26.74 -17.11 -6.51
C GLU A 354 26.44 -17.41 -5.03
N ILE A 355 26.73 -16.48 -4.10
CA ILE A 355 26.29 -16.59 -2.70
C ILE A 355 24.76 -16.65 -2.61
N LEU A 356 24.04 -15.85 -3.40
CA LEU A 356 22.58 -15.89 -3.47
C LEU A 356 22.08 -17.26 -3.95
N LYS A 357 22.66 -17.80 -5.03
CA LYS A 357 22.30 -19.12 -5.56
C LYS A 357 22.57 -20.23 -4.53
N GLY A 358 23.73 -20.25 -3.90
CA GLY A 358 24.05 -21.25 -2.87
C GLY A 358 23.13 -21.13 -1.64
N THR A 359 22.70 -19.92 -1.28
CA THR A 359 21.71 -19.71 -0.21
C THR A 359 20.33 -20.25 -0.61
N VAL A 360 19.92 -20.04 -1.86
CA VAL A 360 18.66 -20.59 -2.41
C VAL A 360 18.68 -22.11 -2.44
N GLU A 361 19.81 -22.72 -2.81
CA GLU A 361 19.98 -24.17 -2.82
C GLU A 361 19.85 -24.80 -1.44
N ILE A 362 20.37 -24.13 -0.40
CA ILE A 362 20.32 -24.59 1.00
C ILE A 362 18.93 -24.35 1.62
N SER A 363 18.22 -23.31 1.18
CA SER A 363 16.89 -23.00 1.70
C SER A 363 15.87 -24.09 1.34
N PRO A 364 15.05 -24.58 2.29
CA PRO A 364 13.99 -25.56 1.99
C PRO A 364 12.88 -24.96 1.12
N ARG A 365 12.81 -23.63 1.01
CA ARG A 365 11.86 -22.89 0.14
C ARG A 365 12.60 -21.70 -0.49
N GLY A 366 13.65 -22.00 -1.25
CA GLY A 366 14.45 -21.00 -1.95
C GLY A 366 13.91 -20.72 -3.35
N LEU A 367 13.77 -19.44 -3.70
CA LEU A 367 13.51 -19.02 -5.08
C LEU A 367 14.50 -17.95 -5.51
N TYR A 368 15.06 -18.10 -6.70
CA TYR A 368 15.97 -17.14 -7.32
C TYR A 368 15.28 -16.41 -8.46
N THR A 369 15.32 -15.07 -8.43
CA THR A 369 14.80 -14.22 -9.50
C THR A 369 15.75 -13.08 -9.84
N SER A 370 15.69 -12.59 -11.09
CA SER A 370 16.41 -11.38 -11.53
C SER A 370 15.47 -10.19 -11.56
N GLY A 371 15.94 -9.04 -11.09
CA GLY A 371 15.20 -7.77 -11.04
C GLY A 371 14.80 -7.23 -12.40
N LYS A 372 15.56 -7.52 -13.47
CA LYS A 372 15.18 -7.13 -14.85
C LYS A 372 14.12 -8.06 -15.44
N GLY A 373 14.14 -9.34 -15.08
CA GLY A 373 13.23 -10.37 -15.59
C GLY A 373 11.91 -10.49 -14.83
N SER A 374 11.78 -9.79 -13.69
CA SER A 374 10.64 -9.93 -12.78
C SER A 374 9.91 -8.60 -12.66
N SER A 375 8.68 -8.54 -13.18
CA SER A 375 7.78 -7.40 -12.93
C SER A 375 7.19 -7.49 -11.53
N GLY A 376 6.65 -6.39 -11.00
CA GLY A 376 5.96 -6.36 -9.71
C GLY A 376 4.79 -7.33 -9.66
N VAL A 377 4.20 -7.64 -10.82
CA VAL A 377 3.17 -8.67 -11.01
C VAL A 377 3.75 -10.09 -10.91
N GLY A 378 4.93 -10.33 -11.52
CA GLY A 378 5.64 -11.61 -11.43
C GLY A 378 6.25 -11.89 -10.04
N LEU A 379 6.55 -10.84 -9.27
CA LEU A 379 7.03 -10.97 -7.89
C LEU A 379 5.90 -11.28 -6.89
N THR A 380 4.71 -10.72 -7.09
CA THR A 380 3.59 -10.82 -6.12
C THR A 380 2.55 -11.83 -6.57
N ALA A 381 1.59 -11.44 -7.39
CA ALA A 381 0.61 -12.30 -8.02
C ALA A 381 0.13 -11.70 -9.35
N ALA A 382 -0.05 -12.58 -10.33
CA ALA A 382 -0.58 -12.25 -11.64
C ALA A 382 -2.04 -12.69 -11.76
N VAL A 383 -2.81 -11.94 -12.54
CA VAL A 383 -4.16 -12.36 -12.93
C VAL A 383 -4.16 -12.60 -14.43
N ILE A 384 -4.42 -13.85 -14.82
CA ILE A 384 -4.40 -14.29 -16.21
C ILE A 384 -5.81 -14.61 -16.66
N LYS A 385 -6.19 -14.14 -17.85
CA LYS A 385 -7.45 -14.52 -18.49
C LYS A 385 -7.30 -15.90 -19.13
N ASP A 386 -8.16 -16.83 -18.77
CA ASP A 386 -8.21 -18.16 -19.37
C ASP A 386 -8.83 -18.09 -20.79
N ASN A 387 -8.20 -18.76 -21.75
CA ASN A 387 -8.59 -18.72 -23.17
C ASN A 387 -9.84 -19.57 -23.46
N GLU A 388 -10.06 -20.66 -22.71
CA GLU A 388 -11.24 -21.52 -22.91
C GLU A 388 -12.50 -20.89 -22.31
N THR A 389 -12.36 -20.11 -21.22
CA THR A 389 -13.50 -19.69 -20.40
C THR A 389 -13.68 -18.17 -20.32
N GLY A 390 -12.67 -17.39 -20.73
CA GLY A 390 -12.69 -15.93 -20.69
C GLY A 390 -12.68 -15.32 -19.28
N GLN A 391 -12.58 -16.13 -18.22
CA GLN A 391 -12.54 -15.69 -16.83
C GLN A 391 -11.11 -15.43 -16.36
N MET A 392 -10.99 -14.64 -15.29
CA MET A 392 -9.71 -14.24 -14.70
C MET A 392 -9.30 -15.26 -13.63
N ASN A 393 -8.09 -15.81 -13.71
CA ASN A 393 -7.50 -16.75 -12.74
C ASN A 393 -6.30 -16.11 -12.04
N LEU A 394 -6.07 -16.47 -10.78
CA LEU A 394 -4.88 -16.05 -10.03
C LEU A 394 -3.70 -16.99 -10.27
N GLU A 395 -2.52 -16.40 -10.44
CA GLU A 395 -1.23 -17.06 -10.47
C GLU A 395 -0.32 -16.48 -9.40
N ALA A 396 0.24 -17.34 -8.54
CA ALA A 396 1.18 -16.94 -7.50
C ALA A 396 2.51 -16.47 -8.11
N GLY A 397 2.98 -15.31 -7.67
CA GLY A 397 4.30 -14.78 -8.04
C GLY A 397 5.41 -15.32 -7.16
N ALA A 398 6.64 -14.95 -7.50
CA ALA A 398 7.87 -15.46 -6.91
C ALA A 398 7.92 -15.41 -5.37
N ILE A 399 7.50 -14.28 -4.78
CA ILE A 399 7.57 -14.07 -3.33
C ILE A 399 6.53 -14.92 -2.60
N VAL A 400 5.38 -15.17 -3.22
CA VAL A 400 4.32 -16.01 -2.65
C VAL A 400 4.75 -17.48 -2.71
N LEU A 401 5.37 -17.92 -3.81
CA LEU A 401 5.90 -19.28 -3.95
C LEU A 401 7.03 -19.57 -2.95
N ALA A 402 7.80 -18.55 -2.55
CA ALA A 402 8.86 -18.69 -1.56
C ALA A 402 8.38 -18.65 -0.09
N ASN A 403 7.06 -18.66 0.17
CA ASN A 403 6.47 -18.49 1.51
C ASN A 403 7.11 -19.40 2.58
N GLY A 404 7.62 -18.82 3.67
CA GLY A 404 8.32 -19.53 4.74
C GLY A 404 9.81 -19.80 4.48
N GLY A 405 10.35 -19.41 3.32
CA GLY A 405 11.76 -19.55 2.97
C GLY A 405 12.41 -18.23 2.56
N ILE A 406 13.20 -18.29 1.48
CA ILE A 406 14.03 -17.18 1.01
C ILE A 406 13.68 -16.85 -0.44
N ALA A 407 13.45 -15.57 -0.71
CA ALA A 407 13.41 -15.02 -2.05
C ALA A 407 14.71 -14.25 -2.30
N ALA A 408 15.54 -14.77 -3.21
CA ALA A 408 16.77 -14.12 -3.63
C ALA A 408 16.51 -13.31 -4.91
N ILE A 409 16.80 -12.00 -4.86
CA ILE A 409 16.59 -11.08 -5.99
C ILE A 409 17.95 -10.52 -6.41
N ASP A 410 18.43 -10.90 -7.58
CA ASP A 410 19.64 -10.33 -8.17
C ASP A 410 19.32 -9.11 -9.04
N GLU A 411 20.29 -8.24 -9.29
CA GLU A 411 20.14 -6.99 -10.05
C GLU A 411 18.98 -6.10 -9.58
N PHE A 412 18.84 -5.96 -8.27
CA PHE A 412 17.76 -5.20 -7.64
C PHE A 412 17.74 -3.72 -8.06
N ASP A 413 18.90 -3.17 -8.46
CA ASP A 413 19.05 -1.81 -8.99
C ASP A 413 18.40 -1.61 -10.37
N LYS A 414 18.18 -2.69 -11.14
CA LYS A 414 17.60 -2.65 -12.49
C LYS A 414 16.08 -2.77 -12.52
N MET A 415 15.43 -2.97 -11.37
CA MET A 415 13.98 -2.99 -11.28
C MET A 415 13.37 -1.61 -11.52
N ASP A 416 12.22 -1.53 -12.18
CA ASP A 416 11.49 -0.28 -12.35
C ASP A 416 10.93 0.26 -11.02
N THR A 417 10.74 1.58 -10.94
CA THR A 417 10.24 2.25 -9.73
C THR A 417 8.83 1.80 -9.35
N ALA A 418 7.98 1.47 -10.33
CA ALA A 418 6.64 0.91 -10.11
C ALA A 418 6.70 -0.49 -9.49
N ASP A 419 7.61 -1.34 -9.95
CA ASP A 419 7.77 -2.70 -9.43
C ASP A 419 8.36 -2.72 -8.02
N ARG A 420 9.22 -1.74 -7.70
CA ARG A 420 9.70 -1.52 -6.32
C ARG A 420 8.58 -1.10 -5.36
N SER A 421 7.51 -0.48 -5.86
CA SER A 421 6.36 -0.08 -5.05
C SER A 421 5.50 -1.27 -4.60
N ALA A 422 5.40 -2.32 -5.42
CA ALA A 422 4.73 -3.56 -5.03
C ALA A 422 5.45 -4.25 -3.85
N LEU A 423 6.79 -4.14 -3.79
CA LEU A 423 7.57 -4.59 -2.63
C LEU A 423 7.32 -3.73 -1.39
N HIS A 424 7.10 -2.42 -1.56
CA HIS A 424 6.77 -1.53 -0.44
C HIS A 424 5.45 -1.93 0.26
N GLU A 425 4.52 -2.48 -0.50
CA GLU A 425 3.17 -2.89 -0.06
C GLU A 425 3.15 -4.20 0.72
N ALA A 426 3.87 -5.23 0.24
CA ALA A 426 4.07 -6.48 0.99
C ALA A 426 4.73 -6.25 2.37
N MET A 427 5.25 -5.05 2.61
CA MET A 427 6.03 -4.68 3.80
C MET A 427 5.31 -3.72 4.79
N ALA A 428 4.07 -3.23 4.57
CA ALA A 428 3.35 -2.34 5.53
C ALA A 428 1.79 -2.20 5.34
N GLN A 429 1.01 -2.08 6.44
CA GLN A 429 -0.47 -1.86 6.46
C GLN A 429 -0.87 -0.57 7.24
N GLN A 430 -1.91 0.20 6.82
CA GLN A 430 -2.33 1.50 7.42
C GLN A 430 -3.86 1.77 7.33
N SER A 431 -4.51 2.53 8.25
CA SER A 431 -6.00 2.73 8.25
C SER A 431 -6.56 3.96 9.02
N TYR A 432 -7.86 4.28 8.84
CA TYR A 432 -8.66 5.37 9.48
C TYR A 432 -9.55 4.93 10.66
N HIS A 433 -9.99 5.87 11.50
CA HIS A 433 -10.89 5.60 12.65
C HIS A 433 -12.38 5.50 12.26
N TYR A 434 -13.19 4.75 13.03
CA TYR A 434 -14.64 4.53 12.83
C TYR A 434 -15.44 5.82 12.61
N ASN A 435 -15.25 6.81 13.50
CA ASN A 435 -15.98 8.09 13.53
C ASN A 435 -15.63 9.08 12.40
N THR A 436 -14.87 8.66 11.39
CA THR A 436 -14.52 9.53 10.27
C THR A 436 -15.74 9.72 9.38
N GLU A 437 -16.24 10.95 9.27
CA GLU A 437 -17.41 11.30 8.45
C GLU A 437 -16.95 11.66 7.04
N ILE A 438 -17.61 11.11 6.01
CA ILE A 438 -17.35 11.36 4.59
C ILE A 438 -18.52 12.06 3.92
N LEU A 439 -18.21 12.95 2.98
CA LEU A 439 -19.17 13.60 2.10
C LEU A 439 -19.14 12.95 0.71
N THR A 440 -20.29 12.49 0.24
CA THR A 440 -20.45 11.97 -1.12
C THR A 440 -20.72 13.07 -2.13
N THR A 441 -20.59 12.74 -3.42
CA THR A 441 -20.95 13.65 -4.52
C THR A 441 -22.43 14.00 -4.57
N ASN A 442 -23.28 13.14 -4.01
CA ASN A 442 -24.74 13.31 -3.97
C ASN A 442 -25.18 14.14 -2.76
N GLY A 443 -24.23 14.59 -1.92
CA GLY A 443 -24.49 15.38 -0.72
C GLY A 443 -24.83 14.57 0.52
N GLU A 444 -24.96 13.26 0.42
CA GLU A 444 -25.12 12.37 1.58
C GLU A 444 -23.84 12.32 2.42
N ARG A 445 -24.03 12.19 3.73
CA ARG A 445 -22.94 11.95 4.67
C ARG A 445 -23.13 10.66 5.43
N PHE A 446 -22.03 9.95 5.61
CA PHE A 446 -21.99 8.75 6.41
C PHE A 446 -20.72 8.69 7.24
N LEU A 447 -20.79 7.99 8.36
CA LEU A 447 -19.62 7.56 9.11
C LEU A 447 -19.01 6.36 8.40
N ILE A 448 -17.69 6.39 8.16
CA ILE A 448 -17.00 5.28 7.49
C ILE A 448 -17.31 3.97 8.20
N GLY A 449 -17.21 3.93 9.53
CA GLY A 449 -17.43 2.70 10.29
C GLY A 449 -18.81 2.07 10.08
N GLU A 450 -19.88 2.85 10.29
CA GLU A 450 -21.26 2.39 10.07
C GLU A 450 -21.51 1.97 8.63
N PHE A 451 -20.96 2.74 7.68
CA PHE A 451 -21.13 2.49 6.26
C PHE A 451 -20.44 1.20 5.83
N VAL A 452 -19.17 1.02 6.18
CA VAL A 452 -18.44 -0.22 5.90
C VAL A 452 -19.11 -1.39 6.60
N ASP A 453 -19.45 -1.27 7.88
CA ASP A 453 -20.07 -2.37 8.63
C ASP A 453 -21.43 -2.77 8.07
N SER A 454 -22.25 -1.81 7.64
CA SER A 454 -23.55 -2.08 7.02
C SER A 454 -23.41 -2.73 5.64
N LEU A 455 -22.45 -2.28 4.83
CA LEU A 455 -22.13 -2.91 3.55
C LEU A 455 -21.55 -4.31 3.71
N MET A 456 -20.68 -4.51 4.69
CA MET A 456 -20.12 -5.83 5.02
C MET A 456 -21.21 -6.78 5.50
N LYS A 457 -22.22 -6.30 6.23
CA LYS A 457 -23.40 -7.11 6.59
C LYS A 457 -24.29 -7.40 5.38
N LYS A 458 -24.59 -6.39 4.56
CA LYS A 458 -25.49 -6.49 3.41
C LYS A 458 -24.92 -7.35 2.27
N TYR A 459 -23.61 -7.25 2.05
CA TYR A 459 -22.86 -7.97 1.02
C TYR A 459 -21.88 -8.97 1.64
N ASN A 460 -22.28 -9.61 2.74
CA ASN A 460 -21.46 -10.59 3.46
C ASN A 460 -20.96 -11.73 2.56
N GLU A 461 -21.76 -12.11 1.56
CA GLU A 461 -21.41 -13.12 0.55
C GLU A 461 -20.35 -12.65 -0.46
N LYS A 462 -20.22 -11.34 -0.70
CA LYS A 462 -19.19 -10.74 -1.58
C LYS A 462 -18.00 -10.19 -0.80
N ALA A 463 -18.08 -10.17 0.53
CA ALA A 463 -17.04 -9.67 1.42
C ALA A 463 -15.94 -10.72 1.59
N ILE A 464 -14.72 -10.32 1.28
CA ILE A 464 -13.55 -11.20 1.32
C ILE A 464 -12.94 -11.07 2.71
N LYS A 465 -13.04 -12.17 3.48
CA LYS A 465 -12.59 -12.22 4.88
C LYS A 465 -11.19 -12.84 4.97
N ALA A 466 -10.29 -12.11 5.60
CA ALA A 466 -8.96 -12.57 6.01
C ALA A 466 -8.83 -12.45 7.54
N ASP A 467 -7.90 -13.19 8.15
CA ASP A 467 -7.79 -13.35 9.61
C ASP A 467 -7.89 -12.04 10.41
N ASN A 468 -7.40 -10.92 9.89
CA ASN A 468 -7.41 -9.60 10.54
C ASN A 468 -7.96 -8.46 9.66
N CYS A 469 -8.61 -8.78 8.54
CA CYS A 469 -9.09 -7.79 7.57
C CYS A 469 -10.31 -8.28 6.79
N GLU A 470 -11.28 -7.41 6.57
CA GLU A 470 -12.38 -7.67 5.64
C GLU A 470 -12.39 -6.64 4.53
N ILE A 471 -12.55 -7.10 3.28
CA ILE A 471 -12.46 -6.26 2.09
C ILE A 471 -13.69 -6.47 1.21
N LEU A 472 -14.25 -5.37 0.69
CA LEU A 472 -15.38 -5.38 -0.22
C LEU A 472 -15.10 -4.46 -1.43
N PRO A 473 -15.06 -4.98 -2.66
CA PRO A 473 -15.07 -4.14 -3.86
C PRO A 473 -16.42 -3.42 -3.98
N TYR A 474 -16.40 -2.11 -4.21
CA TYR A 474 -17.60 -1.29 -4.18
C TYR A 474 -17.45 -0.07 -5.10
N GLN A 475 -18.40 0.15 -6.02
CA GLN A 475 -18.32 1.21 -7.03
C GLN A 475 -19.53 2.15 -7.06
N ASP A 476 -20.50 2.01 -6.18
CA ASP A 476 -21.77 2.72 -6.33
C ASP A 476 -21.72 4.17 -5.84
N ILE A 477 -20.78 4.52 -4.95
CA ILE A 477 -20.70 5.86 -4.35
C ILE A 477 -19.58 6.70 -4.96
N GLY A 478 -19.97 7.90 -5.40
CA GLY A 478 -19.06 8.98 -5.77
C GLY A 478 -18.57 9.77 -4.55
N ILE A 479 -17.28 10.08 -4.55
CA ILE A 479 -16.60 10.96 -3.61
C ILE A 479 -15.75 12.00 -4.38
N TYR A 480 -15.23 12.99 -3.66
CA TYR A 480 -14.33 14.00 -4.21
C TYR A 480 -12.87 13.56 -4.08
N SER A 481 -12.08 13.70 -5.15
CA SER A 481 -10.65 13.36 -5.22
C SER A 481 -9.85 14.49 -5.89
N SER A 482 -8.52 14.42 -5.84
CA SER A 482 -7.63 15.44 -6.42
C SER A 482 -6.30 14.87 -6.90
N ASP A 483 -5.80 15.36 -8.04
CA ASP A 483 -4.45 15.12 -8.60
C ASP A 483 -3.41 16.15 -8.11
N PHE A 484 -3.75 16.91 -7.07
CA PHE A 484 -3.02 18.08 -6.58
C PHE A 484 -3.04 19.33 -7.47
N LYS A 485 -3.71 19.28 -8.62
CA LYS A 485 -3.92 20.41 -9.53
C LYS A 485 -5.39 20.80 -9.59
N ASN A 486 -6.24 19.84 -9.87
CA ASN A 486 -7.68 19.93 -10.03
C ASN A 486 -8.40 19.07 -8.98
N ILE A 487 -9.64 19.45 -8.66
CA ILE A 487 -10.53 18.64 -7.83
C ILE A 487 -11.65 18.07 -8.71
N PHE A 488 -11.85 16.75 -8.64
CA PHE A 488 -12.83 16.06 -9.47
C PHE A 488 -13.61 15.00 -8.70
N LYS A 489 -14.68 14.49 -9.31
CA LYS A 489 -15.57 13.47 -8.73
C LYS A 489 -15.12 12.09 -9.21
N THR A 490 -14.99 11.14 -8.30
CA THR A 490 -14.58 9.75 -8.57
C THR A 490 -15.41 8.78 -7.77
N LYS A 491 -15.57 7.55 -8.25
CA LYS A 491 -16.20 6.50 -7.46
C LYS A 491 -15.19 5.86 -6.50
N ILE A 492 -15.69 5.38 -5.36
CA ILE A 492 -14.92 4.45 -4.53
C ILE A 492 -14.69 3.19 -5.38
N ASN A 493 -13.53 2.55 -5.24
CA ASN A 493 -13.26 1.27 -5.90
C ASN A 493 -13.38 0.11 -4.90
N ARG A 494 -12.98 0.36 -3.65
CA ARG A 494 -12.92 -0.65 -2.59
C ARG A 494 -13.07 -0.05 -1.21
N ILE A 495 -13.60 -0.85 -0.31
CA ILE A 495 -13.77 -0.58 1.11
C ILE A 495 -13.12 -1.71 1.90
N SER A 496 -12.47 -1.40 3.02
CA SER A 496 -11.87 -2.41 3.90
C SER A 496 -11.97 -2.03 5.37
N ARG A 497 -11.89 -3.03 6.26
CA ARG A 497 -11.76 -2.85 7.71
C ARG A 497 -10.71 -3.79 8.30
N HIS A 498 -9.93 -3.32 9.27
CA HIS A 498 -8.84 -4.02 9.96
C HIS A 498 -8.96 -3.86 11.48
N ILE A 499 -8.30 -4.72 12.26
CA ILE A 499 -8.36 -4.60 13.73
C ILE A 499 -7.69 -3.31 14.19
N ALA A 500 -8.35 -2.58 15.10
CA ALA A 500 -7.90 -1.29 15.60
C ALA A 500 -6.66 -1.39 16.53
N PRO A 501 -5.71 -0.43 16.48
CA PRO A 501 -4.59 -0.36 17.41
C PRO A 501 -4.98 0.23 18.78
N ASN A 502 -4.04 0.21 19.73
CA ASN A 502 -4.27 0.67 21.11
C ASN A 502 -4.44 2.20 21.27
N TYR A 503 -3.98 3.00 20.30
CA TYR A 503 -4.08 4.46 20.35
C TYR A 503 -4.12 5.08 18.95
N PHE A 504 -4.65 6.30 18.88
CA PHE A 504 -4.86 7.08 17.67
C PHE A 504 -4.27 8.49 17.80
N TYR A 505 -3.97 9.12 16.67
CA TYR A 505 -3.62 10.53 16.59
C TYR A 505 -4.80 11.34 16.05
N ASN A 506 -5.22 12.35 16.80
CA ASN A 506 -6.22 13.33 16.41
C ASN A 506 -5.55 14.67 16.06
N PHE A 507 -5.66 15.06 14.79
CA PHE A 507 -5.14 16.29 14.23
C PHE A 507 -6.23 17.34 14.16
N LEU A 508 -5.98 18.53 14.70
CA LEU A 508 -6.80 19.73 14.52
C LEU A 508 -6.13 20.64 13.49
N PHE A 509 -6.85 20.99 12.43
CA PHE A 509 -6.33 21.81 11.33
C PHE A 509 -6.76 23.28 11.43
N SER A 510 -6.14 24.13 10.60
CA SER A 510 -6.40 25.57 10.59
C SER A 510 -7.82 25.96 10.14
N ASN A 511 -8.52 25.09 9.40
CA ASN A 511 -9.92 25.23 9.02
C ASN A 511 -10.91 24.91 10.16
N GLY A 512 -10.44 24.44 11.32
CA GLY A 512 -11.26 24.07 12.48
C GLY A 512 -11.76 22.63 12.46
N ARG A 513 -11.39 21.83 11.44
CA ARG A 513 -11.74 20.41 11.34
C ARG A 513 -10.71 19.52 12.00
N THR A 514 -11.14 18.31 12.33
CA THR A 514 -10.34 17.30 13.02
C THR A 514 -10.36 15.97 12.31
N ILE A 515 -9.24 15.25 12.29
CA ILE A 515 -9.15 13.90 11.74
C ILE A 515 -8.43 13.00 12.74
N THR A 516 -8.96 11.79 12.92
CA THR A 516 -8.39 10.77 13.82
C THR A 516 -7.91 9.59 13.00
N VAL A 517 -6.62 9.26 13.11
CA VAL A 517 -5.94 8.24 12.29
C VAL A 517 -5.01 7.37 13.14
N THR A 518 -4.63 6.22 12.59
CA THR A 518 -3.60 5.35 13.18
C THR A 518 -2.20 6.00 13.13
N PRO A 519 -1.27 5.64 14.03
CA PRO A 519 0.09 6.21 14.07
C PRO A 519 0.86 6.11 12.75
N GLU A 520 0.66 5.01 12.03
CA GLU A 520 1.36 4.71 10.78
C GLU A 520 0.71 5.38 9.55
N HIS A 521 -0.45 6.02 9.71
CA HIS A 521 -1.21 6.59 8.58
C HIS A 521 -0.46 7.74 7.89
N PRO A 522 -0.37 7.76 6.55
CA PRO A 522 0.33 8.80 5.81
C PRO A 522 -0.52 10.07 5.70
N ILE A 523 0.09 11.21 5.98
CA ILE A 523 -0.49 12.55 5.84
C ILE A 523 0.38 13.34 4.85
N TYR A 524 -0.27 14.00 3.88
CA TYR A 524 0.43 14.86 2.94
C TYR A 524 0.91 16.14 3.64
N VAL A 525 2.21 16.39 3.61
CA VAL A 525 2.85 17.56 4.19
C VAL A 525 3.80 18.20 3.18
N PHE A 526 3.77 19.53 3.07
CA PHE A 526 4.70 20.27 2.20
C PHE A 526 6.00 20.59 2.94
N LYS A 527 7.11 19.98 2.50
CA LYS A 527 8.46 20.17 3.06
C LYS A 527 9.49 20.25 1.95
N ASN A 528 10.44 21.19 2.09
CA ASN A 528 11.58 21.38 1.18
C ASN A 528 11.18 21.64 -0.29
N GLY A 529 10.08 22.39 -0.51
CA GLY A 529 9.64 22.75 -1.87
C GLY A 529 8.77 21.70 -2.56
N GLU A 530 8.52 20.55 -1.94
CA GLU A 530 7.73 19.44 -2.50
C GLU A 530 6.65 18.95 -1.53
N LEU A 531 5.60 18.32 -2.07
CA LEU A 531 4.57 17.63 -1.29
C LEU A 531 5.01 16.19 -1.00
N LYS A 532 5.10 15.79 0.28
CA LYS A 532 5.56 14.46 0.70
C LYS A 532 4.55 13.79 1.64
N CYS A 533 4.43 12.48 1.56
CA CYS A 533 3.67 11.68 2.52
C CYS A 533 4.52 11.41 3.76
N VAL A 534 4.06 11.85 4.93
CA VAL A 534 4.73 11.67 6.22
C VAL A 534 3.79 10.91 7.15
N ARG A 535 4.29 9.95 7.92
CA ARG A 535 3.46 9.24 8.91
C ARG A 535 2.88 10.20 9.95
N ALA A 536 1.69 9.89 10.45
CA ALA A 536 1.00 10.68 11.47
C ALA A 536 1.89 10.95 12.70
N GLU A 537 2.62 9.94 13.18
CA GLU A 537 3.56 10.06 14.31
C GLU A 537 4.72 11.05 14.07
N HIS A 538 5.06 11.35 12.82
CA HIS A 538 6.17 12.25 12.44
C HIS A 538 5.70 13.66 12.02
N CYS A 539 4.39 13.89 12.00
CA CYS A 539 3.83 15.20 11.70
C CYS A 539 4.06 16.17 12.87
N ARG A 540 4.43 17.42 12.57
CA ARG A 540 4.66 18.46 13.57
C ARG A 540 3.58 19.53 13.50
N THR A 541 3.35 20.22 14.62
CA THR A 541 2.51 21.43 14.62
C THR A 541 3.11 22.48 13.68
N ASN A 542 2.25 23.22 12.98
CA ASN A 542 2.55 24.18 11.91
C ASN A 542 3.02 23.61 10.57
N ASP A 543 3.10 22.29 10.41
CA ASP A 543 3.31 21.68 9.09
C ASP A 543 2.18 22.08 8.12
N PHE A 544 2.54 22.37 6.87
CA PHE A 544 1.60 22.76 5.80
C PHE A 544 0.96 21.55 5.15
N ILE A 545 -0.36 21.54 5.05
CA ILE A 545 -1.16 20.45 4.49
C ILE A 545 -2.03 20.95 3.32
N PRO A 546 -2.27 20.12 2.30
CA PRO A 546 -3.14 20.49 1.19
C PRO A 546 -4.63 20.45 1.61
N THR A 547 -5.37 21.48 1.22
CA THR A 547 -6.79 21.68 1.50
C THR A 547 -7.53 22.12 0.24
N PRO A 548 -8.80 21.74 0.03
CA PRO A 548 -9.53 22.12 -1.17
C PRO A 548 -9.87 23.61 -1.21
N ARG A 549 -9.72 24.25 -2.37
CA ARG A 549 -10.16 25.62 -2.62
C ARG A 549 -11.66 25.71 -2.87
N PHE A 550 -12.22 24.75 -3.59
CA PHE A 550 -13.66 24.61 -3.79
C PHE A 550 -14.04 23.14 -3.96
N LEU A 551 -15.33 22.85 -3.91
CA LEU A 551 -15.86 21.52 -4.22
C LEU A 551 -16.76 21.60 -5.47
N PRO A 552 -16.60 20.71 -6.47
CA PRO A 552 -17.39 20.79 -7.68
C PRO A 552 -18.87 20.48 -7.42
N ASN A 553 -19.74 21.35 -7.94
CA ASN A 553 -21.20 21.19 -7.86
C ASN A 553 -21.73 20.13 -8.82
N SER A 554 -22.96 19.66 -8.59
CA SER A 554 -23.65 18.81 -9.56
C SER A 554 -24.40 19.69 -10.57
N THR A 555 -24.48 19.23 -11.82
CA THR A 555 -25.35 19.81 -12.85
C THR A 555 -26.67 19.07 -12.95
N GLU A 556 -26.84 17.97 -12.20
CA GLU A 556 -28.04 17.14 -12.24
C GLU A 556 -29.20 17.77 -11.48
N VAL A 557 -30.39 17.72 -12.07
CA VAL A 557 -31.63 18.17 -11.44
C VAL A 557 -32.06 17.15 -10.40
N ILE A 558 -32.21 17.59 -9.15
CA ILE A 558 -32.59 16.70 -8.05
C ILE A 558 -34.11 16.54 -8.02
N GLN A 559 -34.55 15.29 -8.19
CA GLN A 559 -35.96 14.92 -8.09
C GLN A 559 -36.39 14.76 -6.63
N LEU A 560 -37.63 15.18 -6.34
CA LEU A 560 -38.27 15.07 -5.05
C LEU A 560 -39.30 13.95 -5.07
N ASN A 561 -39.43 13.28 -3.94
CA ASN A 561 -40.36 12.17 -3.79
C ASN A 561 -41.79 12.71 -3.73
N LYS A 562 -42.69 12.13 -4.54
CA LYS A 562 -44.14 12.39 -4.48
C LYS A 562 -44.78 11.67 -3.29
N ILE A 563 -45.96 12.14 -2.90
CA ILE A 563 -46.88 11.45 -1.98
C ILE A 563 -48.12 11.11 -2.78
N ASP A 564 -48.53 9.84 -2.75
CA ASP A 564 -49.58 9.31 -3.62
C ASP A 564 -50.98 9.28 -2.97
N GLU A 565 -51.12 9.63 -1.69
CA GLU A 565 -52.40 9.52 -0.95
C GLU A 565 -52.92 10.90 -0.49
N LYS A 566 -54.10 11.31 -1.00
CA LYS A 566 -54.94 12.34 -0.36
C LYS A 566 -55.56 11.74 0.89
N TYR A 567 -55.05 12.11 2.06
CA TYR A 567 -55.45 11.45 3.33
C TYR A 567 -56.78 11.96 3.91
N HIS A 568 -57.33 13.08 3.42
CA HIS A 568 -58.61 13.60 3.92
C HIS A 568 -59.38 14.38 2.85
N PRO A 569 -60.71 14.17 2.69
CA PRO A 569 -61.53 14.88 1.69
C PRO A 569 -61.59 16.41 1.88
N HIS A 570 -61.30 16.90 3.10
CA HIS A 570 -61.31 18.31 3.49
C HIS A 570 -59.91 18.90 3.75
N ALA A 571 -58.85 18.21 3.36
CA ALA A 571 -57.50 18.75 3.48
C ALA A 571 -57.30 19.94 2.53
N LYS A 572 -56.58 20.97 2.99
CA LYS A 572 -56.21 22.12 2.14
C LYS A 572 -55.38 21.62 0.96
N GLU A 573 -55.72 22.01 -0.26
CA GLU A 573 -54.92 21.64 -1.44
C GLU A 573 -53.52 22.26 -1.37
N VAL A 574 -52.49 21.41 -1.39
CA VAL A 574 -51.08 21.81 -1.38
C VAL A 574 -50.44 21.45 -2.71
N LYS A 575 -49.72 22.41 -3.31
CA LYS A 575 -48.91 22.16 -4.51
C LYS A 575 -47.53 21.65 -4.10
N PHE A 576 -47.09 20.51 -4.65
CA PHE A 576 -45.76 19.97 -4.38
C PHE A 576 -44.85 20.08 -5.61
N PRO A 577 -43.66 20.71 -5.48
CA PRO A 577 -42.70 20.73 -6.57
C PRO A 577 -42.11 19.33 -6.80
N SER A 578 -41.94 18.96 -8.07
CA SER A 578 -41.33 17.69 -8.47
C SER A 578 -39.81 17.68 -8.34
N ASN A 579 -39.17 18.85 -8.44
CA ASN A 579 -37.72 19.01 -8.41
C ASN A 579 -37.31 20.08 -7.39
N LEU A 580 -36.08 19.98 -6.88
CA LEU A 580 -35.48 21.03 -6.06
C LEU A 580 -35.29 22.29 -6.90
N ASN A 581 -35.88 23.40 -6.46
CA ASN A 581 -35.80 24.69 -7.14
C ASN A 581 -35.30 25.79 -6.19
N PRO A 582 -34.82 26.93 -6.73
CA PRO A 582 -34.20 27.97 -5.91
C PRO A 582 -35.12 28.54 -4.81
N LYS A 583 -36.43 28.62 -5.10
CA LYS A 583 -37.45 29.06 -4.14
C LYS A 583 -37.57 28.12 -2.94
N LEU A 584 -37.65 26.81 -3.21
CA LEU A 584 -37.67 25.79 -2.17
C LEU A 584 -36.37 25.79 -1.36
N SER A 585 -35.22 25.91 -2.02
CA SER A 585 -33.92 26.03 -1.34
C SER A 585 -33.88 27.24 -0.38
N ARG A 586 -34.46 28.36 -0.79
CA ARG A 586 -34.61 29.56 0.06
C ARG A 586 -35.51 29.30 1.28
N ILE A 587 -36.65 28.62 1.10
CA ILE A 587 -37.53 28.19 2.22
C ILE A 587 -36.74 27.31 3.20
N LEU A 588 -36.00 26.32 2.68
CA LEU A 588 -35.23 25.40 3.51
C LEU A 588 -34.17 26.14 4.35
N GLY A 589 -33.49 27.14 3.81
CA GLY A 589 -32.51 27.94 4.55
C GLY A 589 -33.13 28.77 5.70
N TYR A 590 -34.34 29.31 5.52
CA TYR A 590 -35.09 29.95 6.61
C TYR A 590 -35.51 28.94 7.69
N LEU A 591 -35.88 27.72 7.28
CA LEU A 591 -36.27 26.67 8.22
C LEU A 591 -35.09 26.13 9.05
N VAL A 592 -33.89 26.14 8.48
CA VAL A 592 -32.67 25.74 9.18
C VAL A 592 -32.36 26.67 10.34
N SER A 593 -32.37 27.98 10.07
CA SER A 593 -31.98 29.01 11.00
C SER A 593 -33.02 29.21 12.12
N GLU A 594 -34.21 29.67 11.76
CA GLU A 594 -35.26 30.06 12.73
C GLU A 594 -36.57 29.26 12.59
N GLY A 595 -36.60 28.26 11.72
CA GLY A 595 -37.75 27.37 11.58
C GLY A 595 -37.92 26.41 12.75
N HIS A 596 -39.18 26.16 13.10
CA HIS A 596 -39.62 25.10 14.00
C HIS A 596 -40.63 24.20 13.30
N SER A 597 -40.69 22.95 13.76
CA SER A 597 -41.70 22.00 13.33
C SER A 597 -42.27 21.29 14.54
N TYR A 598 -43.57 21.04 14.53
CA TYR A 598 -44.26 20.41 15.64
C TYR A 598 -45.32 19.44 15.12
N LYS A 599 -45.43 18.28 15.77
CA LYS A 599 -46.44 17.26 15.47
C LYS A 599 -47.18 16.92 16.75
N GLY A 600 -48.37 17.49 16.90
CA GLY A 600 -49.34 17.17 17.95
C GLY A 600 -50.64 16.65 17.35
N SER A 601 -51.78 17.18 17.80
CA SER A 601 -53.10 16.96 17.18
C SER A 601 -53.20 17.53 15.75
N ALA A 602 -52.39 18.55 15.45
CA ALA A 602 -52.13 19.05 14.12
C ALA A 602 -50.62 19.08 13.84
N ALA A 603 -50.25 18.98 12.57
CA ALA A 603 -48.85 19.09 12.13
C ALA A 603 -48.60 20.49 11.56
N GLU A 604 -47.62 21.19 12.13
CA GLU A 604 -47.28 22.55 11.73
C GLU A 604 -45.79 22.73 11.43
N ILE A 605 -45.52 23.57 10.43
CA ILE A 605 -44.21 24.11 10.12
C ILE A 605 -44.30 25.61 10.33
N GLY A 606 -43.40 26.17 11.13
CA GLY A 606 -43.45 27.57 11.48
C GLY A 606 -42.11 28.28 11.36
N PHE A 607 -42.20 29.58 11.13
CA PHE A 607 -41.06 30.50 11.07
C PHE A 607 -41.36 31.70 11.97
N SER A 608 -40.42 32.03 12.86
CA SER A 608 -40.62 33.05 13.89
C SER A 608 -39.48 34.07 13.85
N ASN A 609 -39.81 35.33 13.57
CA ASN A 609 -38.82 36.42 13.57
C ASN A 609 -39.48 37.73 14.07
N LYS A 610 -38.66 38.70 14.45
CA LYS A 610 -39.07 40.09 14.74
C LYS A 610 -39.11 40.95 13.49
N ASN A 611 -38.31 40.64 12.47
CA ASN A 611 -38.23 41.43 11.24
C ASN A 611 -39.41 41.10 10.30
N SER A 612 -40.26 42.08 10.01
CA SER A 612 -41.42 41.93 9.10
C SER A 612 -41.00 41.62 7.67
N ILE A 613 -39.87 42.15 7.19
CA ILE A 613 -39.40 41.93 5.82
C ILE A 613 -39.10 40.44 5.57
N LEU A 614 -38.49 39.76 6.55
CA LEU A 614 -38.17 38.33 6.47
C LEU A 614 -39.44 37.47 6.52
N LEU A 615 -40.42 37.89 7.32
CA LEU A 615 -41.71 37.20 7.42
C LEU A 615 -42.50 37.33 6.11
N ASP A 616 -42.50 38.51 5.49
CA ASP A 616 -43.17 38.76 4.21
C ASP A 616 -42.50 38.00 3.06
N ASP A 617 -41.16 37.98 3.01
CA ASP A 617 -40.41 37.18 2.02
C ASP A 617 -40.71 35.68 2.18
N PHE A 618 -40.62 35.15 3.40
CA PHE A 618 -40.95 33.74 3.68
C PHE A 618 -42.39 33.42 3.29
N ASN A 619 -43.34 34.30 3.62
CA ASN A 619 -44.75 34.09 3.30
C ASN A 619 -45.02 34.09 1.79
N LYS A 620 -44.44 35.04 1.06
CA LYS A 620 -44.54 35.12 -0.39
C LYS A 620 -44.01 33.86 -1.06
N ILE A 621 -42.83 33.39 -0.67
CA ILE A 621 -42.21 32.20 -1.28
C ILE A 621 -42.99 30.93 -0.92
N MET A 622 -43.49 30.82 0.32
CA MET A 622 -44.36 29.71 0.75
C MET A 622 -45.65 29.65 -0.06
N PHE A 623 -46.29 30.80 -0.31
CA PHE A 623 -47.50 30.88 -1.14
C PHE A 623 -47.21 30.52 -2.60
N GLU A 624 -46.15 31.06 -3.19
CA GLU A 624 -45.77 30.77 -4.58
C GLU A 624 -45.37 29.29 -4.80
N THR A 625 -44.76 28.66 -3.80
CA THR A 625 -44.26 27.28 -3.91
C THR A 625 -45.34 26.25 -3.58
N PHE A 626 -46.10 26.47 -2.50
CA PHE A 626 -47.04 25.48 -1.94
C PHE A 626 -48.52 25.88 -2.04
N GLY A 627 -48.83 27.16 -2.28
CA GLY A 627 -50.20 27.68 -2.35
C GLY A 627 -50.91 27.82 -1.00
N ILE A 628 -50.17 27.80 0.12
CA ILE A 628 -50.75 27.80 1.49
C ILE A 628 -50.54 29.16 2.16
N PHE A 629 -51.53 29.59 2.93
CA PHE A 629 -51.45 30.77 3.81
C PHE A 629 -51.15 30.38 5.28
N PRO A 630 -50.35 31.17 6.00
CA PRO A 630 -50.05 30.94 7.40
C PRO A 630 -51.14 31.44 8.33
N THR A 631 -51.22 30.83 9.52
CA THR A 631 -51.83 31.44 10.70
C THR A 631 -50.77 32.29 11.41
N ILE A 632 -51.08 33.56 11.67
CA ILE A 632 -50.12 34.51 12.27
C ILE A 632 -50.40 34.63 13.76
N GLY A 633 -49.38 34.37 14.59
CA GLY A 633 -49.43 34.58 16.03
C GLY A 633 -48.34 35.53 16.51
N LYS A 634 -48.67 36.48 17.39
CA LYS A 634 -47.69 37.37 18.05
C LYS A 634 -47.56 37.01 19.52
N ASN A 635 -46.32 36.78 19.97
CA ASN A 635 -46.03 36.53 21.38
C ASN A 635 -45.86 37.85 22.17
N LYS A 636 -45.92 37.77 23.52
CA LYS A 636 -45.72 38.92 24.44
C LYS A 636 -44.41 39.69 24.22
N TRP A 637 -43.38 39.05 23.65
CA TRP A 637 -42.07 39.63 23.35
C TRP A 637 -41.94 40.25 21.94
N GLY A 638 -43.08 40.44 21.23
CA GLY A 638 -43.12 41.06 19.91
C GLY A 638 -42.62 40.17 18.76
N VAL A 639 -42.33 38.89 19.01
CA VAL A 639 -41.95 37.92 17.96
C VAL A 639 -43.22 37.48 17.23
N THR A 640 -43.24 37.67 15.91
CA THR A 640 -44.32 37.21 15.05
C THR A 640 -43.98 35.84 14.51
N THR A 641 -44.93 34.91 14.57
CA THR A 641 -44.77 33.54 14.12
C THR A 641 -45.78 33.24 13.03
N LEU A 642 -45.28 32.81 11.87
CA LEU A 642 -46.07 32.28 10.78
C LEU A 642 -46.18 30.77 10.95
N ARG A 643 -47.40 30.22 11.07
CA ARG A 643 -47.66 28.79 11.25
C ARG A 643 -48.41 28.21 10.06
N TYR A 644 -47.80 27.27 9.36
CA TYR A 644 -48.41 26.54 8.25
C TYR A 644 -48.88 25.19 8.75
N ILE A 645 -50.18 25.08 9.02
CA ILE A 645 -50.81 23.87 9.54
C ILE A 645 -51.24 23.00 8.35
N SER A 646 -50.50 21.92 8.08
CA SER A 646 -50.82 20.93 7.04
C SER A 646 -50.08 19.62 7.31
N ILE A 647 -50.85 18.53 7.44
CA ILE A 647 -50.32 17.17 7.61
C ILE A 647 -49.61 16.70 6.34
N GLU A 648 -50.14 17.05 5.16
CA GLU A 648 -49.57 16.67 3.87
C GLU A 648 -48.20 17.32 3.65
N LEU A 649 -48.10 18.64 3.90
CA LEU A 649 -46.84 19.36 3.81
C LEU A 649 -45.81 18.82 4.80
N TYR A 650 -46.22 18.57 6.05
CA TYR A 650 -45.34 18.04 7.08
C TYR A 650 -44.78 16.65 6.72
N LYS A 651 -45.63 15.73 6.25
CA LYS A 651 -45.21 14.40 5.77
C LYS A 651 -44.27 14.50 4.56
N TRP A 652 -44.57 15.41 3.62
CA TRP A 652 -43.74 15.64 2.44
C TRP A 652 -42.35 16.16 2.79
N MET A 653 -42.28 17.09 3.75
CA MET A 653 -41.02 17.63 4.26
C MET A 653 -40.20 16.57 5.00
N ILE A 654 -40.81 15.70 5.80
CA ILE A 654 -40.10 14.57 6.44
C ILE A 654 -39.55 13.60 5.40
N LYS A 655 -40.36 13.24 4.38
CA LYS A 655 -39.96 12.27 3.35
C LYS A 655 -38.78 12.77 2.50
N ASN A 656 -38.66 14.09 2.32
CA ASN A 656 -37.64 14.68 1.45
C ASN A 656 -36.47 15.34 2.19
N PHE A 657 -36.69 15.85 3.41
CA PHE A 657 -35.77 16.71 4.16
C PHE A 657 -35.79 16.42 5.67
N SER A 658 -35.70 15.13 6.03
CA SER A 658 -35.71 14.66 7.42
C SER A 658 -34.65 15.33 8.31
N GLU A 659 -33.53 15.75 7.72
CA GLU A 659 -32.38 16.38 8.37
C GLU A 659 -32.70 17.73 9.06
N LEU A 660 -33.80 18.38 8.64
CA LEU A 660 -34.26 19.65 9.21
C LEU A 660 -35.33 19.48 10.28
N MET A 661 -36.04 18.36 10.27
CA MET A 661 -37.18 18.08 11.13
C MET A 661 -36.74 17.50 12.48
N VAL A 662 -35.58 17.92 12.97
CA VAL A 662 -34.95 17.49 14.23
C VAL A 662 -34.63 18.70 15.12
N ILE A 663 -34.26 18.42 16.37
CA ILE A 663 -33.87 19.45 17.35
C ILE A 663 -32.63 20.21 16.85
N SER A 664 -32.54 21.51 17.15
CA SER A 664 -31.48 22.44 16.73
C SER A 664 -30.05 21.88 16.84
N LYS A 665 -29.69 21.22 17.96
CA LYS A 665 -28.35 20.62 18.17
C LYS A 665 -27.99 19.49 17.18
N LYS A 666 -28.99 18.88 16.53
CA LYS A 666 -28.84 17.79 15.55
C LYS A 666 -29.20 18.19 14.12
N LYS A 667 -29.70 19.41 13.89
CA LYS A 667 -30.01 19.90 12.52
C LYS A 667 -28.77 19.77 11.62
N ARG A 668 -29.00 19.38 10.37
CA ARG A 668 -28.02 19.30 9.29
C ARG A 668 -28.60 19.93 8.02
N ILE A 669 -27.74 20.33 7.08
CA ILE A 669 -28.24 20.74 5.77
C ILE A 669 -28.71 19.48 5.04
N PRO A 670 -29.88 19.48 4.38
CA PRO A 670 -30.34 18.33 3.64
C PRO A 670 -29.33 17.87 2.59
N SER A 671 -29.14 16.56 2.50
CA SER A 671 -28.28 15.90 1.50
C SER A 671 -28.60 16.38 0.07
N LYS A 672 -29.88 16.54 -0.25
CA LYS A 672 -30.35 17.09 -1.54
C LYS A 672 -29.78 18.49 -1.81
N VAL A 673 -29.77 19.39 -0.84
CA VAL A 673 -29.19 20.74 -1.04
C VAL A 673 -27.66 20.65 -1.15
N LEU A 674 -27.02 19.79 -0.35
CA LEU A 674 -25.58 19.56 -0.46
C LEU A 674 -25.19 18.94 -1.81
N GLY A 675 -26.06 18.15 -2.45
CA GLY A 675 -25.84 17.54 -3.77
C GLY A 675 -26.22 18.43 -4.95
N SER A 676 -26.80 19.61 -4.72
CA SER A 676 -27.41 20.41 -5.78
C SER A 676 -26.40 21.22 -6.61
N ASP A 677 -26.95 21.92 -7.58
CA ASP A 677 -26.28 22.97 -8.35
C ASP A 677 -26.01 24.22 -7.49
N LEU A 678 -25.23 25.13 -8.09
CA LEU A 678 -24.73 26.34 -7.45
C LEU A 678 -25.85 27.30 -7.04
N GLU A 679 -26.93 27.44 -7.82
CA GLU A 679 -27.98 28.41 -7.53
C GLU A 679 -28.86 27.98 -6.35
N ASN A 680 -29.22 26.69 -6.28
CA ASN A 680 -29.92 26.13 -5.13
C ASN A 680 -29.09 26.24 -3.84
N SER A 681 -27.80 25.90 -3.92
CA SER A 681 -26.83 26.07 -2.84
C SER A 681 -26.75 27.52 -2.36
N ARG A 682 -26.70 28.47 -3.31
CA ARG A 682 -26.62 29.91 -3.04
C ARG A 682 -27.89 30.42 -2.33
N GLN A 683 -29.07 30.13 -2.86
CA GLN A 683 -30.34 30.58 -2.27
C GLN A 683 -30.55 30.06 -0.85
N PHE A 684 -30.14 28.82 -0.59
CA PHE A 684 -30.17 28.26 0.76
C PHE A 684 -29.27 29.05 1.73
N LEU A 685 -28.05 29.40 1.33
CA LEU A 685 -27.13 30.15 2.19
C LEU A 685 -27.56 31.60 2.42
N ILE A 686 -28.21 32.23 1.43
CA ILE A 686 -28.77 33.59 1.56
C ILE A 686 -29.80 33.63 2.70
N SER A 687 -30.81 32.77 2.64
CA SER A 687 -31.85 32.75 3.68
C SER A 687 -31.34 32.23 5.02
N ALA A 688 -30.42 31.27 5.03
CA ALA A 688 -29.75 30.84 6.25
C ALA A 688 -28.95 31.99 6.90
N PHE A 689 -28.28 32.83 6.11
CA PHE A 689 -27.52 33.98 6.61
C PHE A 689 -28.42 35.06 7.21
N LYS A 690 -29.60 35.28 6.64
CA LYS A 690 -30.59 36.23 7.17
C LYS A 690 -31.02 35.87 8.60
N GLY A 691 -31.10 34.58 8.94
CA GLY A 691 -31.35 34.11 10.31
C GLY A 691 -30.08 33.92 11.17
N ASP A 692 -29.21 32.97 10.80
CA ASP A 692 -28.04 32.55 11.61
C ASP A 692 -26.83 33.48 11.50
N GLY A 693 -26.86 34.45 10.58
CA GLY A 693 -25.73 35.33 10.31
C GLY A 693 -25.44 36.29 11.47
N SER A 694 -24.17 36.57 11.68
CA SER A 694 -23.70 37.58 12.62
C SER A 694 -22.52 38.34 12.03
N VAL A 695 -22.44 39.63 12.35
CA VAL A 695 -21.36 40.51 11.93
C VAL A 695 -20.62 40.96 13.17
N GLU A 696 -19.42 40.43 13.37
CA GLU A 696 -18.51 40.82 14.44
C GLU A 696 -17.61 41.98 13.98
N ALA A 697 -16.80 42.53 14.90
CA ALA A 697 -15.96 43.70 14.62
C ALA A 697 -14.99 43.54 13.43
N PHE A 698 -14.56 42.30 13.13
CA PHE A 698 -13.58 42.03 12.07
C PHE A 698 -13.95 40.88 11.12
N THR A 699 -15.04 40.14 11.37
CA THR A 699 -15.42 38.97 10.55
C THR A 699 -16.94 38.79 10.49
N ILE A 700 -17.39 38.13 9.43
CA ILE A 700 -18.77 37.66 9.26
C ILE A 700 -18.82 36.19 9.64
N CYS A 701 -19.84 35.74 10.35
CA CYS A 701 -19.99 34.32 10.67
C CYS A 701 -21.45 33.83 10.65
N TYR A 702 -21.62 32.54 10.43
CA TYR A 702 -22.85 31.83 10.78
C TYR A 702 -22.71 31.28 12.19
N ARG A 703 -23.78 31.37 12.99
CA ARG A 703 -23.80 30.84 14.35
C ARG A 703 -24.79 29.70 14.46
N THR A 704 -24.37 28.58 15.05
CA THR A 704 -25.24 27.42 15.24
C THR A 704 -24.84 26.62 16.48
N SER A 705 -25.78 25.94 17.14
CA SER A 705 -25.48 24.99 18.22
C SER A 705 -25.09 23.59 17.71
N SER A 706 -25.28 23.30 16.43
CA SER A 706 -24.96 22.01 15.82
C SER A 706 -23.56 22.00 15.21
N ILE A 707 -22.69 21.10 15.71
CA ILE A 707 -21.37 20.81 15.09
C ILE A 707 -21.56 20.37 13.63
N GLY A 708 -22.55 19.52 13.37
CA GLY A 708 -22.81 18.99 12.03
C GLY A 708 -23.22 20.09 11.06
N LEU A 709 -24.13 20.98 11.48
CA LEU A 709 -24.54 22.12 10.67
C LEU A 709 -23.37 23.07 10.40
N SER A 710 -22.50 23.29 11.38
CA SER A 710 -21.31 24.14 11.18
C SER A 710 -20.35 23.56 10.12
N ARG A 711 -20.22 22.23 10.05
CA ARG A 711 -19.45 21.53 9.00
C ARG A 711 -20.14 21.63 7.65
N ASP A 712 -21.47 21.47 7.61
CA ASP A 712 -22.26 21.57 6.38
C ASP A 712 -22.22 22.98 5.79
N TYR A 713 -22.39 24.03 6.61
CA TYR A 713 -22.21 25.41 6.17
C TYR A 713 -20.83 25.63 5.57
N GLN A 714 -19.77 25.10 6.20
CA GLN A 714 -18.42 25.20 5.66
C GLN A 714 -18.27 24.49 4.30
N ASP A 715 -18.84 23.29 4.11
CA ASP A 715 -18.75 22.58 2.83
C ASP A 715 -19.60 23.25 1.72
N LEU A 716 -20.75 23.81 2.07
CA LEU A 716 -21.61 24.52 1.12
C LEU A 716 -21.02 25.88 0.72
N LEU A 717 -20.38 26.58 1.67
CA LEU A 717 -19.57 27.76 1.35
C LEU A 717 -18.37 27.41 0.45
N LEU A 718 -17.70 26.27 0.70
CA LEU A 718 -16.63 25.77 -0.16
C LEU A 718 -17.12 25.47 -1.59
N LYS A 719 -18.36 25.01 -1.77
CA LYS A 719 -18.98 24.83 -3.10
C LYS A 719 -19.19 26.13 -3.86
N LEU A 720 -19.29 27.26 -3.16
CA LEU A 720 -19.32 28.61 -3.75
C LEU A 720 -17.91 29.23 -3.88
N GLY A 721 -16.85 28.50 -3.51
CA GLY A 721 -15.48 29.03 -3.46
C GLY A 721 -15.18 29.88 -2.23
N ILE A 722 -16.13 30.02 -1.30
CA ILE A 722 -16.02 30.87 -0.11
C ILE A 722 -15.32 30.10 1.01
N GLN A 723 -14.15 30.59 1.42
CA GLN A 723 -13.36 29.98 2.47
C GLN A 723 -13.85 30.39 3.86
N SER A 724 -13.94 29.40 4.75
CA SER A 724 -14.40 29.62 6.13
C SER A 724 -13.64 28.78 7.16
N ARG A 725 -13.76 29.12 8.44
CA ARG A 725 -13.17 28.38 9.57
C ARG A 725 -14.22 28.16 10.67
N ILE A 726 -14.19 27.00 11.29
CA ILE A 726 -15.05 26.69 12.44
C ILE A 726 -14.32 27.03 13.73
N ASN A 727 -14.96 27.81 14.60
CA ASN A 727 -14.54 28.06 15.97
C ASN A 727 -15.65 27.63 16.93
N PHE A 728 -15.29 26.99 18.04
CA PHE A 728 -16.23 26.69 19.12
C PHE A 728 -16.15 27.78 20.18
N ASP A 729 -17.29 28.40 20.49
CA ASP A 729 -17.42 29.42 21.53
C ASP A 729 -17.97 28.76 22.81
N LYS A 730 -17.09 28.65 23.82
CA LYS A 730 -17.42 28.00 25.10
C LYS A 730 -18.50 28.73 25.88
N ASN A 731 -18.59 30.06 25.75
CA ASN A 731 -19.49 30.86 26.58
C ASN A 731 -20.96 30.68 26.17
N SER A 732 -21.18 30.37 24.89
CA SER A 732 -22.52 30.28 24.33
C SER A 732 -22.89 28.88 23.83
N ASP A 733 -22.05 27.88 24.12
CA ASP A 733 -22.20 26.49 23.65
C ASP A 733 -22.58 26.42 22.16
N SER A 734 -21.90 27.24 21.34
CA SER A 734 -22.23 27.38 19.91
C SER A 734 -20.98 27.41 19.03
N PHE A 735 -21.14 26.93 17.81
CA PHE A 735 -20.14 26.94 16.75
C PHE A 735 -20.34 28.17 15.87
N LYS A 736 -19.24 28.86 15.59
CA LYS A 736 -19.17 30.01 14.69
C LYS A 736 -18.38 29.62 13.44
N VAL A 737 -19.02 29.72 12.28
CA VAL A 737 -18.38 29.52 10.97
C VAL A 737 -17.95 30.89 10.45
N HIS A 738 -16.72 31.29 10.73
CA HIS A 738 -16.19 32.59 10.30
C HIS A 738 -15.75 32.54 8.84
N ILE A 739 -16.25 33.49 8.04
CA ILE A 739 -15.79 33.73 6.69
C ILE A 739 -14.39 34.33 6.73
N ARG A 740 -13.49 33.79 5.91
CA ARG A 740 -12.12 34.29 5.82
C ARG A 740 -12.09 35.63 5.10
N SER A 741 -11.14 36.48 5.48
CA SER A 741 -11.03 37.86 5.00
C SER A 741 -10.93 38.00 3.48
N GLU A 742 -10.36 37.00 2.80
CA GLU A 742 -10.24 36.96 1.34
C GLU A 742 -11.58 36.74 0.62
N SER A 743 -12.45 35.89 1.19
CA SER A 743 -13.73 35.55 0.60
C SER A 743 -14.84 36.50 1.06
N LEU A 744 -14.54 37.57 1.80
CA LEU A 744 -15.55 38.55 2.23
C LEU A 744 -16.19 39.28 1.03
N LEU A 745 -15.41 39.55 -0.02
CA LEU A 745 -15.93 40.20 -1.23
C LEU A 745 -16.83 39.25 -2.03
N GLU A 746 -16.40 38.00 -2.22
CA GLU A 746 -17.20 36.95 -2.85
C GLU A 746 -18.48 36.68 -2.04
N PHE A 747 -18.37 36.64 -0.72
CA PHE A 747 -19.51 36.49 0.19
C PHE A 747 -20.50 37.65 0.04
N LEU A 748 -20.03 38.91 0.02
CA LEU A 748 -20.88 40.07 -0.23
C LEU A 748 -21.59 39.97 -1.58
N ARG A 749 -20.89 39.54 -2.64
CA ARG A 749 -21.46 39.43 -3.99
C ARG A 749 -22.45 38.28 -4.15
N MET A 750 -22.19 37.14 -3.52
CA MET A 750 -22.95 35.92 -3.75
C MET A 750 -24.08 35.69 -2.75
N ILE A 751 -23.94 36.14 -1.50
CA ILE A 751 -24.82 35.76 -0.38
C ILE A 751 -25.57 36.96 0.23
N VAL A 752 -24.98 38.15 0.25
CA VAL A 752 -25.61 39.31 0.90
C VAL A 752 -26.50 40.05 -0.09
N GLU A 753 -27.80 40.09 0.18
CA GLU A 753 -28.77 40.86 -0.60
C GLU A 753 -28.90 42.31 -0.08
N GLU A 754 -29.38 43.22 -0.93
CA GLU A 754 -29.45 44.65 -0.62
C GLU A 754 -30.43 45.00 0.51
N ASP A 755 -31.41 44.14 0.77
CA ASP A 755 -32.43 44.28 1.80
C ASP A 755 -31.95 43.84 3.20
N ASP A 756 -30.70 43.35 3.35
CA ASP A 756 -30.16 42.96 4.65
C ASP A 756 -29.82 44.19 5.51
N VAL A 757 -30.41 44.25 6.71
CA VAL A 757 -30.20 45.31 7.71
C VAL A 757 -28.71 45.51 8.07
N ARG A 758 -27.88 44.48 7.88
CA ARG A 758 -26.44 44.50 8.22
C ARG A 758 -25.55 44.93 7.06
N ILE A 759 -26.10 45.24 5.88
CA ILE A 759 -25.33 45.49 4.66
C ILE A 759 -24.33 46.62 4.81
N GLU A 760 -24.66 47.72 5.47
CA GLU A 760 -23.74 48.84 5.69
C GLU A 760 -22.54 48.44 6.54
N LYS A 761 -22.77 47.65 7.59
CA LYS A 761 -21.70 47.10 8.44
C LYS A 761 -20.81 46.15 7.64
N ILE A 762 -21.39 45.32 6.78
CA ILE A 762 -20.66 44.40 5.90
C ILE A 762 -19.84 45.17 4.86
N ARG A 763 -20.42 46.16 4.18
CA ARG A 763 -19.72 47.03 3.23
C ARG A 763 -18.55 47.75 3.90
N ASN A 764 -18.72 48.23 5.13
CA ASN A 764 -17.65 48.83 5.93
C ASN A 764 -16.53 47.84 6.30
N LEU A 765 -16.83 46.54 6.46
CA LEU A 765 -15.81 45.50 6.65
C LEU A 765 -15.06 45.15 5.35
N VAL A 766 -15.68 45.33 4.20
CA VAL A 766 -15.08 45.04 2.89
C VAL A 766 -14.12 46.16 2.44
N LYS A 767 -14.35 47.42 2.84
CA LYS A 767 -13.52 48.58 2.48
C LYS A 767 -12.00 48.34 2.65
N PRO A 768 -11.16 48.78 1.69
CA PRO A 768 -9.72 48.48 1.65
C PRO A 768 -8.88 49.25 2.69
N GLU A 769 -9.40 50.36 3.24
CA GLU A 769 -8.65 51.29 4.10
C GLU A 769 -8.29 50.75 5.50
N LYS A 770 -8.95 49.68 5.97
CA LYS A 770 -8.56 49.02 7.23
C LYS A 770 -7.56 47.90 6.96
N ILE A 771 -6.37 48.00 7.56
CA ILE A 771 -5.34 46.94 7.53
C ILE A 771 -5.94 45.65 8.09
N LYS A 772 -6.24 44.69 7.21
CA LYS A 772 -6.71 43.35 7.59
C LYS A 772 -5.47 42.53 7.98
N THR A 773 -5.14 42.50 9.27
CA THR A 773 -3.94 41.86 9.84
C THR A 773 -3.88 40.32 9.71
N HIS A 774 -4.86 39.70 9.05
CA HIS A 774 -5.06 38.25 9.02
C HIS A 774 -5.28 37.72 7.60
N HIS A 775 -4.28 37.90 6.73
CA HIS A 775 -4.27 37.20 5.44
C HIS A 775 -3.95 35.71 5.66
N HIS A 776 -4.87 34.84 5.26
CA HIS A 776 -4.80 33.40 5.55
C HIS A 776 -4.71 32.49 4.32
N ASN A 777 -4.77 33.05 3.11
CA ASN A 777 -4.41 32.36 1.88
C ASN A 777 -2.91 32.38 1.71
N ILE A 778 -2.34 31.40 2.37
CA ILE A 778 -0.94 31.34 2.63
C ILE A 778 -0.35 30.26 1.74
N LEU A 779 0.76 30.59 1.08
CA LEU A 779 1.60 29.61 0.40
C LEU A 779 2.72 29.14 1.34
N PRO A 780 3.19 27.89 1.21
CA PRO A 780 4.27 27.37 2.03
C PRO A 780 5.55 28.20 1.87
N THR A 781 6.27 28.41 2.97
CA THR A 781 7.45 29.28 3.00
C THR A 781 8.59 28.81 2.10
N SER A 782 8.66 27.52 1.76
CA SER A 782 9.72 27.01 0.88
C SER A 782 9.61 27.49 -0.57
N LEU A 783 8.41 27.89 -1.04
CA LEU A 783 8.24 28.49 -2.39
C LEU A 783 8.88 29.87 -2.53
N ILE A 784 9.12 30.54 -1.40
CA ILE A 784 9.79 31.85 -1.37
C ILE A 784 11.22 31.71 -1.89
N ASN A 785 11.93 30.65 -1.47
CA ASN A 785 13.33 30.45 -1.84
C ASN A 785 13.49 30.31 -3.36
N THR A 786 12.63 29.51 -3.98
CA THR A 786 12.57 29.35 -5.44
C THR A 786 12.19 30.66 -6.15
N LEU A 787 11.26 31.45 -5.60
CA LEU A 787 10.90 32.75 -6.18
C LEU A 787 12.06 33.76 -6.14
N ILE A 788 12.81 33.79 -5.04
CA ILE A 788 14.00 34.64 -4.89
C ILE A 788 15.08 34.23 -5.90
N GLU A 789 15.28 32.93 -6.11
CA GLU A 789 16.23 32.42 -7.10
C GLU A 789 15.86 32.87 -8.52
N VAL A 790 14.59 32.73 -8.92
CA VAL A 790 14.11 33.13 -10.26
C VAL A 790 14.24 34.65 -10.45
N LYS A 791 13.95 35.45 -9.42
CA LYS A 791 14.18 36.91 -9.44
C LYS A 791 15.64 37.27 -9.71
N LYS A 792 16.57 36.61 -9.02
CA LYS A 792 18.02 36.80 -9.25
C LYS A 792 18.40 36.45 -10.68
N LYS A 793 17.90 35.33 -11.21
CA LYS A 793 18.17 34.88 -12.58
C LYS A 793 17.69 35.86 -13.66
N LEU A 794 16.61 36.60 -13.39
CA LEU A 794 16.04 37.64 -14.26
C LEU A 794 16.55 39.07 -13.96
N ALA A 795 17.56 39.20 -13.08
CA ALA A 795 18.12 40.48 -12.65
C ALA A 795 17.08 41.47 -12.05
N ILE A 796 16.11 40.94 -11.30
CA ILE A 796 15.10 41.73 -10.59
C ILE A 796 15.54 41.93 -9.13
N PRO A 797 15.58 43.17 -8.60
CA PRO A 797 15.94 43.44 -7.22
C PRO A 797 14.91 42.85 -6.23
N ASN A 798 15.36 42.54 -5.01
CA ASN A 798 14.53 41.96 -3.95
C ASN A 798 14.46 42.85 -2.71
N ASP A 799 13.26 43.31 -2.36
CA ASP A 799 13.02 44.33 -1.33
C ASP A 799 13.04 43.80 0.12
N GLY A 800 13.47 42.55 0.34
CA GLY A 800 13.60 41.95 1.67
C GLY A 800 12.29 41.58 2.38
N TYR A 801 11.13 41.80 1.74
CA TYR A 801 9.77 41.52 2.28
C TYR A 801 9.63 40.12 2.91
N TYR A 802 10.21 39.10 2.28
CA TYR A 802 10.01 37.71 2.67
C TYR A 802 10.83 37.23 3.88
N PHE A 803 11.77 38.04 4.37
CA PHE A 803 12.67 37.63 5.46
C PHE A 803 11.92 37.24 6.74
N ARG A 804 10.91 38.04 7.15
CA ARG A 804 10.09 37.75 8.33
C ARG A 804 9.23 36.48 8.16
N HIS A 805 8.77 36.21 6.94
CA HIS A 805 7.98 35.01 6.60
C HIS A 805 8.80 33.73 6.74
N ILE A 806 10.06 33.74 6.26
CA ILE A 806 10.98 32.61 6.38
C ILE A 806 11.35 32.38 7.86
N LYS A 807 11.75 33.43 8.60
CA LYS A 807 12.17 33.33 10.00
C LYS A 807 11.09 32.74 10.90
N ASN A 808 9.85 33.21 10.77
CA ASN A 808 8.75 32.80 11.65
C ASN A 808 7.99 31.56 11.13
N LYS A 809 8.45 30.95 10.03
CA LYS A 809 7.74 29.88 9.30
C LYS A 809 6.27 30.24 9.03
N HIS A 810 6.03 31.53 8.81
CA HIS A 810 4.73 32.06 8.45
C HIS A 810 4.71 32.18 6.95
N GLY A 811 3.90 31.36 6.31
CA GLY A 811 3.74 31.47 4.87
C GLY A 811 3.19 32.85 4.44
N PHE A 812 3.30 33.10 3.15
CA PHE A 812 3.12 34.40 2.53
C PHE A 812 1.88 34.42 1.64
N THR A 813 1.39 35.60 1.29
CA THR A 813 0.09 35.74 0.62
C THR A 813 0.14 35.39 -0.85
N ARG A 814 -0.87 34.66 -1.34
CA ARG A 814 -1.00 34.28 -2.77
C ARG A 814 -1.11 35.51 -3.69
N ASN A 815 -1.79 36.58 -3.29
CA ASN A 815 -1.87 37.80 -4.12
C ASN A 815 -0.50 38.43 -4.36
N LYS A 816 0.33 38.50 -3.32
CA LYS A 816 1.71 38.99 -3.48
C LYS A 816 2.49 38.04 -4.38
N PHE A 817 2.33 36.72 -4.24
CA PHE A 817 2.93 35.73 -5.14
C PHE A 817 2.55 35.93 -6.61
N ILE A 818 1.26 36.10 -6.91
CA ILE A 818 0.75 36.30 -8.27
C ILE A 818 1.32 37.58 -8.88
N ASN A 819 1.32 38.68 -8.13
CA ASN A 819 1.90 39.94 -8.60
C ASN A 819 3.39 39.77 -8.93
N GLU A 820 4.14 39.04 -8.11
CA GLU A 820 5.54 38.75 -8.39
C GLU A 820 5.72 37.84 -9.60
N LEU A 821 4.86 36.82 -9.79
CA LEU A 821 4.89 35.98 -10.99
C LEU A 821 4.58 36.77 -12.27
N ASN A 822 3.65 37.73 -12.21
CA ASN A 822 3.34 38.60 -13.34
C ASN A 822 4.54 39.48 -13.72
N VAL A 823 5.22 40.06 -12.74
CA VAL A 823 6.47 40.82 -12.97
C VAL A 823 7.55 39.95 -13.62
N LEU A 824 7.70 38.70 -13.17
CA LEU A 824 8.64 37.74 -13.77
C LEU A 824 8.27 37.39 -15.21
N ARG A 825 6.98 37.19 -15.50
CA ARG A 825 6.46 36.93 -16.85
C ARG A 825 6.68 38.09 -17.80
N GLU A 826 6.35 39.31 -17.39
CA GLU A 826 6.55 40.52 -18.19
C GLU A 826 8.02 40.68 -18.56
N LYS A 827 8.92 40.52 -17.59
CA LYS A 827 10.37 40.60 -17.85
C LYS A 827 10.84 39.49 -18.80
N LEU A 828 10.36 38.26 -18.65
CA LEU A 828 10.69 37.15 -19.55
C LEU A 828 10.15 37.38 -20.98
N PHE A 829 8.95 37.94 -21.11
CA PHE A 829 8.36 38.29 -22.39
C PHE A 829 9.16 39.36 -23.13
N LEU A 830 9.58 40.43 -22.42
CA LEU A 830 10.46 41.46 -22.97
C LEU A 830 11.78 40.86 -23.47
N LEU A 831 12.45 40.06 -22.64
CA LEU A 831 13.69 39.36 -23.00
C LEU A 831 13.54 38.47 -24.24
N LYS A 832 12.42 37.74 -24.36
CA LYS A 832 12.15 36.85 -25.49
C LYS A 832 11.93 37.63 -26.80
N ASN A 833 11.32 38.82 -26.72
CA ASN A 833 11.11 39.68 -27.88
C ASN A 833 12.40 40.36 -28.33
N GLU A 834 13.24 40.80 -27.39
CA GLU A 834 14.55 41.38 -27.67
C GLU A 834 15.47 40.39 -28.41
N ILE A 835 15.50 39.12 -27.98
CA ILE A 835 16.28 38.06 -28.65
C ILE A 835 15.81 37.76 -30.08
N LYS A 836 14.54 38.05 -30.41
CA LYS A 836 14.00 37.83 -31.77
C LYS A 836 14.35 38.97 -32.74
N ARG A 837 14.70 40.16 -32.25
CA ARG A 837 14.96 41.36 -33.07
C ARG A 837 16.39 41.43 -33.64
N ASP A 838 17.20 40.39 -33.46
CA ASP A 838 18.61 40.27 -33.92
C ASP A 838 19.50 41.49 -33.58
N ILE A 839 19.34 41.98 -32.35
CA ILE A 839 20.00 43.15 -31.80
C ILE A 839 21.47 42.82 -31.44
N ASP A 840 22.35 43.82 -31.40
CA ASP A 840 23.72 43.66 -30.88
C ASP A 840 23.73 43.35 -29.36
N ILE A 841 24.76 42.65 -28.90
CA ILE A 841 24.84 42.09 -27.54
C ILE A 841 24.85 43.18 -26.47
N ARG A 842 25.44 44.33 -26.77
CA ARG A 842 25.49 45.50 -25.87
C ARG A 842 24.09 46.08 -25.63
N GLU A 843 23.36 46.31 -26.71
CA GLU A 843 21.98 46.81 -26.65
C GLU A 843 21.06 45.80 -25.95
N LEU A 844 21.23 44.50 -26.23
CA LEU A 844 20.51 43.42 -25.53
C LEU A 844 20.80 43.45 -24.02
N ARG A 845 22.05 43.67 -23.62
CA ARG A 845 22.45 43.77 -22.20
C ARG A 845 21.82 44.98 -21.50
N GLU A 846 21.86 46.15 -22.15
CA GLU A 846 21.34 47.40 -21.60
C GLU A 846 19.80 47.36 -21.45
N GLN A 847 19.08 46.79 -22.42
CA GLN A 847 17.61 46.64 -22.34
C GLN A 847 17.17 45.55 -21.33
N SER A 848 17.96 44.48 -21.20
CA SER A 848 17.69 43.39 -20.27
C SER A 848 18.05 43.70 -18.81
N ASN A 849 18.83 44.75 -18.52
CA ASN A 849 19.50 45.01 -17.24
C ASN A 849 20.44 43.87 -16.80
N PHE A 850 20.99 43.11 -17.74
CA PHE A 850 21.97 42.08 -17.42
C PHE A 850 23.35 42.70 -17.19
N SER A 851 24.09 42.17 -16.22
CA SER A 851 25.50 42.55 -16.08
C SER A 851 26.36 41.79 -17.09
N GLN A 852 27.50 42.36 -17.48
CA GLN A 852 28.48 41.65 -18.33
C GLN A 852 28.93 40.33 -17.69
N PHE A 853 28.95 40.26 -16.36
CA PHE A 853 29.26 39.04 -15.59
C PHE A 853 28.16 37.99 -15.70
N LEU A 854 26.88 38.38 -15.61
CA LEU A 854 25.76 37.46 -15.76
C LEU A 854 25.74 36.83 -17.18
N LEU A 855 25.93 37.64 -18.22
CA LEU A 855 26.01 37.16 -19.61
C LEU A 855 27.22 36.23 -19.84
N ALA A 856 28.35 36.51 -19.21
CA ALA A 856 29.54 35.67 -19.25
C ALA A 856 29.27 34.29 -18.63
N ASN A 857 28.65 34.25 -17.44
CA ASN A 857 28.27 33.01 -16.77
C ASN A 857 27.25 32.19 -17.57
N ILE A 858 26.24 32.84 -18.16
CA ILE A 858 25.23 32.16 -18.97
C ILE A 858 25.86 31.51 -20.22
N SER A 859 26.80 32.20 -20.87
CA SER A 859 27.42 31.76 -22.13
C SER A 859 28.68 30.90 -21.95
N GLY A 860 29.17 30.73 -20.72
CA GLY A 860 30.44 30.06 -20.43
C GLY A 860 31.65 30.81 -21.02
N LEU A 861 31.53 32.14 -21.17
CA LEU A 861 32.59 33.03 -21.62
C LEU A 861 33.14 33.83 -20.44
N THR A 862 34.28 34.49 -20.61
CA THR A 862 34.81 35.37 -19.56
C THR A 862 34.17 36.76 -19.66
N ARG A 863 34.09 37.49 -18.54
CA ARG A 863 33.66 38.90 -18.57
C ARG A 863 34.52 39.74 -19.53
N ARG A 864 35.84 39.49 -19.57
CA ARG A 864 36.78 40.19 -20.45
C ARG A 864 36.45 39.98 -21.93
N THR A 865 36.05 38.77 -22.33
CA THR A 865 35.65 38.48 -23.72
C THR A 865 34.39 39.23 -24.15
N ILE A 866 33.44 39.46 -23.23
CA ILE A 866 32.23 40.25 -23.52
C ILE A 866 32.54 41.75 -23.56
N ASP A 867 33.33 42.26 -22.61
CA ASP A 867 33.77 43.66 -22.60
C ASP A 867 34.61 44.02 -23.85
N TYR A 868 35.51 43.12 -24.28
CA TYR A 868 36.29 43.31 -25.51
C TYR A 868 35.42 43.25 -26.78
N TYR A 869 34.40 42.38 -26.82
CA TYR A 869 33.39 42.35 -27.88
C TYR A 869 32.59 43.67 -27.92
N GLU A 870 32.10 44.19 -26.79
CA GLU A 870 31.30 45.43 -26.71
C GLU A 870 32.10 46.69 -27.11
N ARG A 871 33.44 46.66 -26.99
CA ARG A 871 34.33 47.80 -27.33
C ARG A 871 34.77 47.87 -28.79
N GLY A 872 34.35 46.95 -29.65
CA GLY A 872 34.83 46.95 -31.05
C GLY A 872 35.89 45.88 -31.37
N GLY A 873 36.32 45.07 -30.40
CA GLY A 873 37.33 44.02 -30.61
C GLY A 873 36.80 42.75 -31.30
N TYR A 874 37.72 42.01 -31.95
CA TYR A 874 37.52 40.81 -32.80
C TYR A 874 37.07 41.06 -34.25
N ASN A 875 37.46 40.16 -35.16
CA ASN A 875 37.05 40.17 -36.56
C ASN A 875 35.56 39.80 -36.70
N GLN A 876 34.91 40.23 -37.79
CA GLN A 876 33.46 40.02 -38.01
C GLN A 876 33.02 38.55 -37.83
N THR A 877 33.82 37.61 -38.36
CA THR A 877 33.56 36.16 -38.26
C THR A 877 33.67 35.60 -36.83
N GLU A 878 34.54 36.16 -36.00
CA GLU A 878 34.68 35.78 -34.59
C GLU A 878 33.58 36.39 -33.72
N ARG A 879 33.17 37.62 -34.05
CA ARG A 879 32.02 38.28 -33.43
C ARG A 879 30.73 37.52 -33.66
N ASP A 880 30.48 37.07 -34.89
CA ASP A 880 29.30 36.26 -35.20
C ASP A 880 29.28 34.93 -34.44
N LYS A 881 30.44 34.26 -34.31
CA LYS A 881 30.56 33.04 -33.49
C LYS A 881 30.24 33.29 -32.01
N ILE A 882 30.76 34.37 -31.43
CA ILE A 882 30.52 34.75 -30.04
C ILE A 882 29.04 35.13 -29.85
N LYS A 883 28.45 35.90 -30.77
CA LYS A 883 27.04 36.28 -30.78
C LYS A 883 26.12 35.07 -30.84
N ILE A 884 26.39 34.12 -31.74
CA ILE A 884 25.63 32.85 -31.84
C ILE A 884 25.73 32.05 -30.53
N LYS A 885 26.92 31.95 -29.93
CA LYS A 885 27.13 31.22 -28.67
C LYS A 885 26.38 31.87 -27.49
N ILE A 886 26.38 33.19 -27.41
CA ILE A 886 25.65 33.94 -26.37
C ILE A 886 24.13 33.77 -26.56
N LEU A 887 23.61 33.93 -27.78
CA LEU A 887 22.18 33.80 -28.07
C LEU A 887 21.67 32.37 -27.86
N THR A 888 22.44 31.35 -28.23
CA THR A 888 22.07 29.94 -28.00
C THR A 888 22.03 29.61 -26.50
N SER A 889 23.00 30.09 -25.74
CA SER A 889 23.07 29.89 -24.28
C SER A 889 21.96 30.67 -23.55
N LEU A 890 21.66 31.90 -23.97
CA LEU A 890 20.54 32.68 -23.46
C LEU A 890 19.19 32.03 -23.75
N LYS A 891 18.99 31.46 -24.95
CA LYS A 891 17.77 30.70 -25.27
C LYS A 891 17.59 29.49 -24.34
N LYS A 892 18.67 28.76 -24.04
CA LYS A 892 18.65 27.64 -23.09
C LYS A 892 18.32 28.11 -21.67
N TYR A 893 18.98 29.17 -21.22
CA TYR A 893 18.77 29.77 -19.90
C TYR A 893 17.35 30.30 -19.69
N ILE A 894 16.77 30.97 -20.70
CA ILE A 894 15.37 31.41 -20.67
C ILE A 894 14.41 30.23 -20.61
N LYS A 895 14.71 29.12 -21.31
CA LYS A 895 13.91 27.89 -21.24
C LYS A 895 13.92 27.29 -19.82
N GLU A 896 15.07 27.30 -19.14
CA GLU A 896 15.17 26.85 -17.75
C GLU A 896 14.38 27.73 -16.79
N ILE A 897 14.48 29.07 -16.94
CA ILE A 897 13.69 30.03 -16.14
C ILE A 897 12.19 29.85 -16.41
N TYR A 898 11.80 29.65 -17.67
CA TYR A 898 10.41 29.40 -18.04
C TYR A 898 9.86 28.17 -17.32
N ASN A 899 10.60 27.06 -17.30
CA ASN A 899 10.19 25.85 -16.56
C ASN A 899 10.07 26.09 -15.05
N GLN A 900 10.97 26.89 -14.45
CA GLN A 900 10.90 27.26 -13.03
C GLN A 900 9.69 28.14 -12.71
N ILE A 901 9.36 29.08 -13.60
CA ILE A 901 8.16 29.92 -13.50
C ILE A 901 6.91 29.05 -13.66
N GLU A 902 6.87 28.15 -14.64
CA GLU A 902 5.77 27.20 -14.86
C GLU A 902 5.56 26.29 -13.63
N TYR A 903 6.64 25.84 -12.99
CA TYR A 903 6.58 25.10 -11.72
C TYR A 903 5.91 25.92 -10.61
N LEU A 904 6.30 27.19 -10.43
CA LEU A 904 5.69 28.09 -9.45
C LEU A 904 4.23 28.40 -9.77
N GLU A 905 3.89 28.54 -11.04
CA GLU A 905 2.54 28.79 -11.53
C GLU A 905 1.60 27.62 -11.28
N ASN A 906 2.08 26.37 -11.36
CA ASN A 906 1.26 25.20 -11.06
C ASN A 906 0.64 25.29 -9.64
N TYR A 907 1.36 25.82 -8.65
CA TYR A 907 0.84 26.04 -7.29
C TYR A 907 -0.09 27.26 -7.19
N SER A 908 0.08 28.24 -8.07
CA SER A 908 -0.80 29.42 -8.15
C SER A 908 -2.07 29.18 -8.95
N ASN A 909 -2.11 28.16 -9.81
CA ASN A 909 -3.26 27.82 -10.63
C ASN A 909 -4.01 26.60 -10.10
N SER A 910 -3.44 25.86 -9.14
CA SER A 910 -4.11 24.71 -8.53
C SER A 910 -5.36 25.10 -7.74
N ASP A 911 -6.33 24.17 -7.72
CA ASP A 911 -7.54 24.14 -6.92
C ASP A 911 -7.29 23.83 -5.44
N ILE A 912 -6.04 23.97 -4.99
CA ILE A 912 -5.58 23.67 -3.64
C ILE A 912 -5.16 24.94 -2.93
N LEU A 913 -5.51 24.96 -1.65
CA LEU A 913 -5.05 25.89 -0.63
C LEU A 913 -4.22 25.16 0.42
N TRP A 914 -3.48 25.90 1.23
CA TRP A 914 -2.62 25.32 2.25
C TRP A 914 -3.17 25.59 3.65
N GLY A 915 -3.53 24.50 4.33
CA GLY A 915 -3.85 24.47 5.75
C GLY A 915 -2.60 24.27 6.60
N ARG A 916 -2.77 24.39 7.92
CA ARG A 916 -1.72 24.03 8.90
C ARG A 916 -2.27 23.11 9.97
N ILE A 917 -1.40 22.26 10.51
CA ILE A 917 -1.69 21.48 11.72
C ILE A 917 -1.61 22.41 12.94
N LYS A 918 -2.74 22.70 13.59
CA LYS A 918 -2.80 23.55 14.79
C LYS A 918 -2.44 22.78 16.05
N LYS A 919 -2.99 21.58 16.22
CA LYS A 919 -2.80 20.76 17.43
C LYS A 919 -2.84 19.28 17.07
N ILE A 920 -2.04 18.48 17.76
CA ILE A 920 -2.00 17.02 17.68
C ILE A 920 -2.33 16.50 19.08
N LYS A 921 -3.27 15.57 19.20
CA LYS A 921 -3.66 14.89 20.44
C LYS A 921 -3.54 13.39 20.24
N ILE A 922 -3.06 12.68 21.25
CA ILE A 922 -3.06 11.21 21.27
C ILE A 922 -4.30 10.74 22.03
N ILE A 923 -5.09 9.84 21.45
CA ILE A 923 -6.32 9.28 22.03
C ILE A 923 -6.07 7.79 22.27
N GLN A 924 -6.34 7.30 23.48
CA GLN A 924 -6.28 5.86 23.76
C GLN A 924 -7.55 5.17 23.27
N ASN A 925 -7.43 3.97 22.72
CA ASN A 925 -8.55 3.16 22.24
C ASN A 925 -9.27 2.46 23.41
N LEU A 926 -9.87 3.25 24.32
CA LEU A 926 -10.55 2.79 25.53
C LEU A 926 -11.81 3.64 25.80
N GLY A 927 -12.81 3.06 26.45
CA GLY A 927 -14.02 3.78 26.87
C GLY A 927 -14.89 4.26 25.70
N LYS A 928 -15.25 5.56 25.68
CA LYS A 928 -16.17 6.14 24.67
C LYS A 928 -15.60 6.17 23.25
N ASP A 929 -14.28 6.13 23.11
CA ASP A 929 -13.57 6.14 21.81
C ASP A 929 -13.13 4.73 21.39
N PHE A 930 -13.61 3.69 22.07
CA PHE A 930 -13.26 2.31 21.73
C PHE A 930 -13.83 1.92 20.36
N THR A 931 -12.95 1.42 19.50
CA THR A 931 -13.31 0.83 18.22
C THR A 931 -12.62 -0.51 18.07
N LYS A 932 -13.38 -1.53 17.66
CA LYS A 932 -12.83 -2.85 17.35
C LYS A 932 -12.08 -2.85 16.02
N TRP A 933 -12.60 -2.10 15.06
CA TRP A 933 -12.11 -2.02 13.69
C TRP A 933 -11.68 -0.60 13.33
N VAL A 934 -10.65 -0.49 12.51
CA VAL A 934 -10.25 0.67 11.71
C VAL A 934 -10.62 0.40 10.25
N TYR A 935 -10.80 1.45 9.46
CA TYR A 935 -11.41 1.36 8.14
C TYR A 935 -10.55 2.03 7.09
N ASP A 936 -10.67 1.59 5.84
CA ASP A 936 -10.01 2.26 4.73
C ASP A 936 -10.82 2.22 3.43
N LEU A 937 -10.64 3.26 2.60
CA LEU A 937 -11.28 3.40 1.30
C LEU A 937 -10.19 3.50 0.24
N THR A 938 -10.35 2.79 -0.87
CA THR A 938 -9.43 2.89 -2.00
C THR A 938 -10.13 3.56 -3.18
N VAL A 939 -9.41 4.49 -3.79
CA VAL A 939 -9.84 5.33 -4.91
C VAL A 939 -8.69 5.38 -5.91
N GLU A 940 -8.96 4.99 -7.15
CA GLU A 940 -8.00 5.02 -8.26
C GLU A 940 -8.35 6.17 -9.21
N PRO A 941 -7.37 6.79 -9.91
CA PRO A 941 -5.93 6.43 -9.98
C PRO A 941 -5.03 7.16 -8.98
N ASN A 942 -5.49 8.24 -8.34
CA ASN A 942 -4.60 9.14 -7.59
C ASN A 942 -4.39 8.76 -6.12
N HIS A 943 -5.13 7.76 -5.61
CA HIS A 943 -5.07 7.32 -4.21
C HIS A 943 -5.33 8.42 -3.18
N THR A 944 -6.08 9.45 -3.57
CA THR A 944 -6.47 10.58 -2.72
C THR A 944 -7.99 10.69 -2.64
N PHE A 945 -8.48 11.22 -1.52
CA PHE A 945 -9.87 11.66 -1.40
C PHE A 945 -9.96 12.88 -0.48
N ILE A 946 -11.04 13.62 -0.61
CA ILE A 946 -11.29 14.82 0.17
C ILE A 946 -12.29 14.47 1.26
N SER A 947 -11.86 14.61 2.51
CA SER A 947 -12.74 14.48 3.67
C SER A 947 -12.27 15.40 4.80
N GLN A 948 -13.19 15.78 5.67
CA GLN A 948 -12.92 16.71 6.78
C GLN A 948 -12.18 17.99 6.32
N GLY A 949 -12.47 18.45 5.09
CA GLY A 949 -11.93 19.70 4.55
C GLY A 949 -10.42 19.69 4.30
N VAL A 950 -9.82 18.52 4.15
CA VAL A 950 -8.42 18.33 3.77
C VAL A 950 -8.31 17.20 2.73
N ILE A 951 -7.16 17.10 2.05
CA ILE A 951 -6.88 16.01 1.11
C ILE A 951 -6.14 14.90 1.85
N LEU A 952 -6.70 13.69 1.79
CA LEU A 952 -6.28 12.50 2.51
C LEU A 952 -5.68 11.43 1.58
N HIS A 953 -4.91 10.49 2.15
CA HIS A 953 -4.17 9.43 1.44
C HIS A 953 -4.76 8.04 1.70
N ASN A 954 -4.94 7.22 0.68
CA ASN A 954 -5.50 5.86 0.78
C ASN A 954 -4.43 4.76 0.83
N THR A 955 -4.74 3.56 1.36
CA THR A 955 -3.86 2.41 1.13
C THR A 955 -4.13 1.71 -0.20
N VAL A 956 -3.05 1.31 -0.86
CA VAL A 956 -3.07 0.38 -1.98
C VAL A 956 -2.85 -1.00 -1.39
N SER A 957 -3.91 -1.80 -1.27
CA SER A 957 -3.76 -3.26 -1.35
C SER A 957 -4.00 -3.73 -2.80
N ILE A 958 -3.26 -4.71 -3.29
CA ILE A 958 -3.40 -5.27 -4.65
C ILE A 958 -4.73 -6.00 -4.77
N ALA A 959 -5.63 -5.45 -5.59
CA ALA A 959 -6.81 -6.11 -6.11
C ALA A 959 -6.77 -5.99 -7.63
N LYS A 960 -6.61 -7.10 -8.34
CA LYS A 960 -6.55 -7.10 -9.81
C LYS A 960 -7.73 -7.86 -10.37
N ALA A 961 -8.41 -7.24 -11.34
CA ALA A 961 -9.50 -7.81 -12.13
C ALA A 961 -10.61 -8.53 -11.33
N GLY A 962 -11.04 -7.93 -10.21
CA GLY A 962 -12.16 -8.43 -9.40
C GLY A 962 -11.78 -9.53 -8.40
N ILE A 963 -10.52 -9.99 -8.38
CA ILE A 963 -10.04 -10.98 -7.41
C ILE A 963 -9.25 -10.25 -6.33
N VAL A 964 -9.77 -10.28 -5.10
CA VAL A 964 -9.03 -9.84 -3.91
C VAL A 964 -8.65 -11.09 -3.13
N ALA A 965 -7.37 -11.40 -3.09
CA ALA A 965 -6.84 -12.50 -2.28
C ALA A 965 -5.67 -11.97 -1.46
N THR A 966 -5.69 -12.21 -0.15
CA THR A 966 -4.54 -11.93 0.70
C THR A 966 -3.64 -13.16 0.70
N LEU A 967 -2.60 -13.11 -0.12
CA LEU A 967 -1.61 -14.18 -0.19
C LEU A 967 -0.61 -13.99 0.96
N LYS A 968 -0.54 -14.98 1.85
CA LYS A 968 0.45 -14.99 2.93
C LYS A 968 1.84 -15.13 2.28
N SER A 969 2.64 -14.07 2.32
CA SER A 969 4.02 -14.07 1.83
C SER A 969 4.95 -13.75 2.99
N GLN A 970 5.34 -14.79 3.71
CA GLN A 970 6.18 -14.70 4.90
C GLN A 970 7.60 -15.14 4.55
N THR A 971 8.29 -14.33 3.75
CA THR A 971 9.58 -14.67 3.15
C THR A 971 10.68 -13.74 3.61
N ALA A 972 11.88 -14.30 3.78
CA ALA A 972 13.06 -13.49 3.94
C ALA A 972 13.56 -13.05 2.56
N ILE A 973 13.74 -11.75 2.36
CA ILE A 973 14.28 -11.19 1.12
C ILE A 973 15.79 -11.03 1.27
N ILE A 974 16.54 -11.61 0.34
CA ILE A 974 17.97 -11.35 0.17
C ILE A 974 18.15 -10.76 -1.22
N ALA A 975 18.65 -9.53 -1.30
CA ALA A 975 18.81 -8.83 -2.56
C ALA A 975 20.29 -8.52 -2.85
N ALA A 976 20.69 -8.58 -4.13
CA ALA A 976 21.95 -8.04 -4.59
C ALA A 976 21.72 -6.89 -5.57
N ALA A 977 22.51 -5.83 -5.44
CA ALA A 977 22.48 -4.66 -6.29
C ALA A 977 23.90 -4.24 -6.68
N ASN A 978 24.00 -3.65 -7.87
CA ASN A 978 25.23 -3.06 -8.36
C ASN A 978 25.20 -1.52 -8.21
N PRO A 979 26.36 -0.88 -7.96
CA PRO A 979 26.49 0.56 -8.03
C PRO A 979 26.18 1.06 -9.44
N TYR A 980 25.55 2.23 -9.54
CA TYR A 980 25.15 2.81 -10.82
C TYR A 980 26.33 3.02 -11.79
N THR A 981 27.50 3.39 -11.26
CA THR A 981 28.73 3.60 -12.04
C THR A 981 29.48 2.31 -12.36
N GLY A 982 28.91 1.14 -12.07
CA GLY A 982 29.56 -0.17 -12.21
C GLY A 982 30.59 -0.45 -11.10
N ARG A 983 31.30 0.56 -10.62
CA ARG A 983 32.13 0.49 -9.41
C ARG A 983 31.62 1.38 -8.31
N PHE A 984 31.82 0.98 -7.06
CA PHE A 984 31.46 1.76 -5.89
C PHE A 984 32.43 2.93 -5.74
N ASN A 985 31.91 4.15 -5.87
CA ASN A 985 32.73 5.34 -5.68
C ASN A 985 32.76 5.72 -4.19
N GLU A 986 33.93 5.63 -3.56
CA GLU A 986 34.10 5.92 -2.13
C GLU A 986 33.95 7.42 -1.78
N TYR A 987 34.01 8.31 -2.77
CA TYR A 987 33.80 9.75 -2.59
C TYR A 987 32.32 10.15 -2.68
N LYS A 988 31.45 9.24 -3.12
CA LYS A 988 29.99 9.44 -3.18
C LYS A 988 29.31 8.71 -2.03
N SER A 989 28.15 9.21 -1.62
CA SER A 989 27.39 8.56 -0.54
C SER A 989 26.79 7.22 -0.98
N PHE A 990 26.43 6.39 -0.01
CA PHE A 990 25.83 5.08 -0.28
C PHE A 990 24.54 5.18 -1.12
N THR A 991 23.71 6.17 -0.83
CA THR A 991 22.45 6.45 -1.54
C THR A 991 22.70 6.91 -2.99
N GLU A 992 23.70 7.76 -3.21
CA GLU A 992 24.09 8.22 -4.55
C GLU A 992 24.67 7.10 -5.41
N ASN A 993 25.45 6.20 -4.80
CA ASN A 993 26.01 5.03 -5.48
C ASN A 993 24.92 4.05 -5.92
N THR A 994 23.82 3.93 -5.16
CA THR A 994 22.77 2.91 -5.39
C THR A 994 21.51 3.42 -6.09
N ARG A 995 21.24 4.73 -6.10
CA ARG A 995 19.97 5.33 -6.57
C ARG A 995 18.72 4.71 -5.92
N MET A 996 18.85 4.24 -4.69
CA MET A 996 17.73 3.71 -3.91
C MET A 996 17.28 4.74 -2.88
N PRO A 997 15.97 5.00 -2.73
CA PRO A 997 15.49 5.94 -1.73
C PRO A 997 15.79 5.41 -0.31
N PRO A 998 16.16 6.28 0.65
CA PRO A 998 16.42 5.88 2.04
C PRO A 998 15.25 5.13 2.71
N SER A 999 14.02 5.39 2.26
CA SER A 999 12.82 4.69 2.72
C SER A 999 12.82 3.19 2.38
N LEU A 1000 13.45 2.78 1.28
CA LEU A 1000 13.63 1.38 0.91
C LEU A 1000 14.81 0.76 1.64
N LEU A 1001 15.94 1.47 1.72
CA LEU A 1001 17.15 1.01 2.41
C LEU A 1001 16.88 0.74 3.90
N SER A 1002 16.14 1.63 4.57
CA SER A 1002 15.72 1.44 5.96
C SER A 1002 14.87 0.17 6.20
N ARG A 1003 14.42 -0.53 5.14
CA ARG A 1003 13.64 -1.77 5.26
C ARG A 1003 14.45 -3.05 5.36
N PHE A 1004 15.69 -3.01 4.91
CA PHE A 1004 16.64 -4.08 5.11
C PHE A 1004 17.18 -4.02 6.54
N ASP A 1005 17.32 -5.17 7.17
CA ASP A 1005 17.88 -5.26 8.52
C ASP A 1005 19.42 -5.21 8.48
N LEU A 1006 20.02 -5.70 7.39
CA LEU A 1006 21.46 -5.64 7.11
C LEU A 1006 21.73 -5.18 5.68
N ILE A 1007 22.70 -4.27 5.51
CA ILE A 1007 23.17 -3.80 4.21
C ILE A 1007 24.70 -3.89 4.18
N PHE A 1008 25.27 -4.70 3.29
CA PHE A 1008 26.73 -4.81 3.19
C PHE A 1008 27.27 -4.18 1.92
N LYS A 1009 28.39 -3.48 2.07
CA LYS A 1009 29.15 -2.91 0.98
C LYS A 1009 30.28 -3.87 0.59
N VAL A 1010 30.26 -4.35 -0.64
CA VAL A 1010 31.19 -5.35 -1.18
C VAL A 1010 32.03 -4.71 -2.28
N VAL A 1011 33.20 -4.20 -1.93
CA VAL A 1011 34.14 -3.60 -2.89
C VAL A 1011 35.24 -4.61 -3.20
N ASP A 1012 35.62 -4.66 -4.47
CA ASP A 1012 36.81 -5.39 -4.88
C ASP A 1012 38.05 -4.54 -4.59
N ARG A 1013 38.86 -4.95 -3.62
CA ARG A 1013 40.11 -4.28 -3.26
C ARG A 1013 41.24 -5.27 -3.51
N PRO A 1014 42.17 -4.97 -4.43
CA PRO A 1014 43.29 -5.87 -4.71
C PRO A 1014 44.17 -5.96 -3.48
N ASP A 1015 44.36 -7.18 -2.98
CA ASP A 1015 45.17 -7.48 -1.83
C ASP A 1015 45.98 -8.74 -2.12
N PRO A 1016 47.31 -8.62 -2.36
CA PRO A 1016 48.13 -9.74 -2.82
C PRO A 1016 48.04 -11.00 -1.96
N ALA A 1017 47.85 -10.86 -0.64
CA ALA A 1017 47.75 -12.00 0.26
C ALA A 1017 46.41 -12.74 0.11
N ASN A 1018 45.30 -11.99 0.04
CA ASN A 1018 43.97 -12.56 -0.14
C ASN A 1018 43.78 -13.11 -1.56
N ASP A 1019 44.32 -12.41 -2.57
CA ASP A 1019 44.26 -12.82 -3.97
C ASP A 1019 45.09 -14.09 -4.22
N ALA A 1020 46.25 -14.23 -3.57
CA ALA A 1020 47.03 -15.47 -3.64
C ALA A 1020 46.28 -16.66 -3.03
N GLN A 1021 45.67 -16.49 -1.85
CA GLN A 1021 44.87 -17.55 -1.22
C GLN A 1021 43.61 -17.89 -2.04
N MET A 1022 42.96 -16.88 -2.62
CA MET A 1022 41.82 -17.09 -3.51
C MET A 1022 42.23 -17.84 -4.79
N ALA A 1023 43.36 -17.47 -5.40
CA ALA A 1023 43.90 -18.14 -6.57
C ALA A 1023 44.29 -19.58 -6.26
N GLU A 1024 44.98 -19.83 -5.13
CA GLU A 1024 45.33 -21.17 -4.66
C GLU A 1024 44.08 -22.01 -4.43
N PHE A 1025 43.04 -21.46 -3.80
CA PHE A 1025 41.76 -22.14 -3.59
C PHE A 1025 41.06 -22.50 -4.90
N ILE A 1026 41.02 -21.58 -5.88
CA ILE A 1026 40.41 -21.83 -7.20
C ILE A 1026 41.21 -22.89 -7.97
N LEU A 1027 42.54 -22.79 -7.96
CA LEU A 1027 43.42 -23.74 -8.63
C LEU A 1027 43.33 -25.13 -7.99
N GLN A 1028 43.29 -25.22 -6.66
CA GLN A 1028 43.09 -26.47 -5.94
C GLN A 1028 41.76 -27.12 -6.30
N SER A 1029 40.69 -26.33 -6.44
CA SER A 1029 39.39 -26.83 -6.91
C SER A 1029 39.41 -27.28 -8.37
N ALA A 1030 40.26 -26.70 -9.22
CA ALA A 1030 40.38 -27.04 -10.64
C ALA A 1030 41.31 -28.24 -10.90
N MET A 1031 42.24 -28.54 -10.01
CA MET A 1031 43.19 -29.66 -10.10
C MET A 1031 42.61 -31.00 -9.64
N MET A 1032 41.37 -31.05 -9.16
CA MET A 1032 40.69 -32.31 -8.79
C MET A 1032 40.11 -33.00 -10.04
N GLU A 1033 40.46 -34.27 -10.28
CA GLU A 1033 39.91 -35.07 -11.38
C GLU A 1033 38.45 -35.51 -11.14
N PRO A 1034 37.61 -35.61 -12.19
CA PRO A 1034 36.19 -35.99 -12.06
C PRO A 1034 35.95 -37.45 -11.62
N ASP A 1035 36.88 -38.38 -11.83
CA ASP A 1035 36.71 -39.80 -11.47
C ASP A 1035 37.17 -40.12 -10.03
N GLU A 1036 38.01 -39.30 -9.40
CA GLU A 1036 38.35 -39.41 -7.96
C GLU A 1036 37.22 -38.91 -7.03
N PHE A 1037 36.13 -38.38 -7.60
CA PHE A 1037 34.99 -37.81 -6.87
C PHE A 1037 34.12 -38.86 -6.15
N LEU A 1038 34.19 -40.15 -6.55
CA LEU A 1038 33.32 -41.21 -6.01
C LEU A 1038 33.95 -42.00 -4.85
N GLU A 1039 35.27 -42.23 -4.82
CA GLU A 1039 35.91 -43.13 -3.83
C GLU A 1039 36.50 -42.41 -2.59
N LYS A 1040 36.70 -41.08 -2.62
CA LYS A 1040 37.24 -40.29 -1.50
C LYS A 1040 36.23 -39.31 -0.87
N THR A 1041 34.94 -39.60 -1.00
CA THR A 1041 33.81 -38.72 -0.61
C THR A 1041 33.79 -38.30 0.87
N GLU A 1042 34.35 -39.08 1.80
CA GLU A 1042 34.34 -38.72 3.23
C GLU A 1042 35.48 -37.78 3.66
N LYS A 1043 36.63 -37.82 2.99
CA LYS A 1043 37.80 -36.98 3.33
C LYS A 1043 37.89 -35.70 2.49
N ALA A 1044 37.46 -35.73 1.22
CA ALA A 1044 37.46 -34.55 0.35
C ALA A 1044 36.31 -33.57 0.68
N ASN A 1045 35.12 -34.06 1.05
CA ASN A 1045 34.03 -33.18 1.49
C ASN A 1045 34.40 -32.39 2.76
N LYS A 1046 35.21 -32.95 3.66
CA LYS A 1046 35.73 -32.25 4.86
C LYS A 1046 36.68 -31.09 4.53
N LEU A 1047 37.31 -31.08 3.35
CA LEU A 1047 38.27 -30.03 2.95
C LEU A 1047 37.58 -28.79 2.35
N ILE A 1048 36.40 -28.93 1.72
CA ILE A 1048 35.75 -27.85 0.96
C ILE A 1048 34.47 -27.31 1.65
N ALA A 1049 33.66 -28.17 2.29
CA ALA A 1049 32.46 -27.75 3.02
C ALA A 1049 32.42 -28.40 4.43
N PRO A 1050 32.45 -27.62 5.52
CA PRO A 1050 32.44 -28.18 6.88
C PRO A 1050 31.24 -29.07 7.21
N ILE A 1051 30.09 -28.83 6.55
CA ILE A 1051 28.84 -29.56 6.72
C ILE A 1051 28.28 -29.88 5.33
N ASN A 1052 27.87 -31.13 5.11
CA ASN A 1052 27.19 -31.55 3.87
C ASN A 1052 25.87 -30.77 3.69
N ILE A 1053 25.57 -30.34 2.47
CA ILE A 1053 24.37 -29.56 2.11
C ILE A 1053 23.09 -30.28 2.55
N GLU A 1054 22.99 -31.59 2.39
CA GLU A 1054 21.79 -32.36 2.79
C GLU A 1054 21.60 -32.36 4.32
N LEU A 1055 22.69 -32.55 5.06
CA LEU A 1055 22.68 -32.50 6.52
C LEU A 1055 22.37 -31.08 7.02
N LEU A 1056 22.90 -30.05 6.35
CA LEU A 1056 22.65 -28.65 6.67
C LEU A 1056 21.17 -28.27 6.45
N LYS A 1057 20.54 -28.76 5.39
CA LYS A 1057 19.09 -28.62 5.16
C LYS A 1057 18.27 -29.21 6.31
N LYS A 1058 18.60 -30.45 6.71
CA LYS A 1058 17.96 -31.11 7.87
C LYS A 1058 18.18 -30.31 9.16
N TYR A 1059 19.39 -29.82 9.38
CA TYR A 1059 19.75 -28.98 10.53
C TYR A 1059 18.92 -27.70 10.60
N ILE A 1060 18.84 -26.93 9.51
CA ILE A 1060 18.06 -25.67 9.45
C ILE A 1060 16.58 -25.94 9.74
N LYS A 1061 16.02 -27.01 9.15
CA LYS A 1061 14.63 -27.38 9.38
C LYS A 1061 14.38 -27.76 10.84
N HIS A 1062 15.24 -28.59 11.43
CA HIS A 1062 15.17 -28.97 12.84
C HIS A 1062 15.23 -27.74 13.77
N ALA A 1063 16.18 -26.85 13.53
CA ALA A 1063 16.39 -25.64 14.32
C ALA A 1063 15.20 -24.68 14.25
N ARG A 1064 14.59 -24.48 13.06
CA ARG A 1064 13.42 -23.60 12.90
C ARG A 1064 12.17 -24.14 13.57
N LYS A 1065 11.98 -25.47 13.58
CA LYS A 1065 10.82 -26.14 14.15
C LYS A 1065 10.87 -26.21 15.69
N ASN A 1066 11.98 -26.69 16.24
CA ASN A 1066 12.02 -27.08 17.65
C ASN A 1066 12.50 -25.97 18.59
N ILE A 1067 13.05 -24.87 18.06
CA ILE A 1067 13.84 -23.93 18.85
C ILE A 1067 13.34 -22.51 18.68
N HIS A 1068 12.87 -21.98 19.80
CA HIS A 1068 12.35 -20.62 19.90
C HIS A 1068 13.13 -19.86 20.99
N PRO A 1069 14.26 -19.23 20.62
CA PRO A 1069 15.11 -18.55 21.58
C PRO A 1069 14.40 -17.38 22.26
N ILE A 1070 14.57 -17.28 23.58
CA ILE A 1070 14.08 -16.16 24.40
C ILE A 1070 15.28 -15.35 24.88
N LEU A 1071 15.15 -14.02 24.88
CA LEU A 1071 16.18 -13.12 25.41
C LEU A 1071 16.37 -13.34 26.91
N SER A 1072 17.62 -13.54 27.33
CA SER A 1072 18.00 -13.47 28.75
C SER A 1072 18.01 -12.01 29.24
N GLU A 1073 17.97 -11.81 30.55
CA GLU A 1073 18.06 -10.48 31.16
C GLU A 1073 19.41 -9.82 30.85
N GLU A 1074 20.50 -10.57 30.96
CA GLU A 1074 21.86 -10.10 30.61
C GLU A 1074 21.97 -9.68 29.13
N ALA A 1075 21.43 -10.48 28.21
CA ALA A 1075 21.41 -10.12 26.79
C ALA A 1075 20.58 -8.85 26.53
N LYS A 1076 19.43 -8.72 27.20
CA LYS A 1076 18.58 -7.53 27.12
C LYS A 1076 19.29 -6.28 27.63
N GLU A 1077 19.99 -6.37 28.75
CA GLU A 1077 20.80 -5.29 29.29
C GLU A 1077 21.93 -4.91 28.34
N ARG A 1078 22.66 -5.88 27.79
CA ARG A 1078 23.73 -5.62 26.82
C ARG A 1078 23.24 -4.95 25.53
N ILE A 1079 22.09 -5.37 24.99
CA ILE A 1079 21.45 -4.72 23.82
C ILE A 1079 21.05 -3.28 24.18
N LYS A 1080 20.49 -3.07 25.39
CA LYS A 1080 20.10 -1.75 25.89
C LYS A 1080 21.33 -0.85 26.05
N GLU A 1081 22.40 -1.34 26.65
CA GLU A 1081 23.69 -0.65 26.77
C GLU A 1081 24.23 -0.27 25.40
N PHE A 1082 24.32 -1.20 24.45
CA PHE A 1082 24.78 -0.91 23.10
C PHE A 1082 23.92 0.15 22.40
N TYR A 1083 22.60 0.07 22.56
CA TYR A 1083 21.68 1.07 22.03
C TYR A 1083 21.87 2.44 22.69
N LEU A 1084 22.13 2.48 23.99
CA LEU A 1084 22.45 3.68 24.73
C LEU A 1084 23.84 4.22 24.40
N GLU A 1085 24.86 3.39 24.15
CA GLU A 1085 26.19 3.78 23.67
C GLU A 1085 26.07 4.48 22.32
N LEU A 1086 25.34 3.87 21.38
CA LEU A 1086 25.09 4.47 20.07
C LEU A 1086 24.33 5.81 20.18
N ARG A 1087 23.50 6.01 21.21
CA ARG A 1087 22.86 7.30 21.51
C ARG A 1087 23.75 8.26 22.31
N GLY A 1088 24.60 7.74 23.18
CA GLY A 1088 25.37 8.47 24.20
C GLY A 1088 26.73 8.96 23.71
N GLN A 1089 27.24 8.43 22.59
CA GLN A 1089 28.38 9.02 21.86
C GLN A 1089 28.12 10.45 21.35
N TYR A 1090 26.88 10.95 21.49
CA TYR A 1090 26.49 12.34 21.24
C TYR A 1090 26.26 13.06 22.58
N ASN A 1091 27.32 13.63 23.16
CA ASN A 1091 27.21 14.48 24.36
C ASN A 1091 26.96 15.95 24.00
N LYS A 1092 26.07 16.56 24.82
CA LYS A 1092 25.72 17.97 25.08
C LYS A 1092 26.01 19.01 23.96
N GLU A 1093 24.92 19.63 23.50
CA GLU A 1093 24.78 20.73 22.52
C GLU A 1093 24.54 20.34 21.05
N ASP A 1094 25.13 19.24 20.55
CA ASP A 1094 24.95 18.78 19.15
C ASP A 1094 24.20 17.44 18.98
N ALA A 1095 23.59 16.94 20.04
CA ALA A 1095 22.99 15.61 20.07
C ALA A 1095 21.55 15.57 19.54
N ILE A 1096 21.38 15.56 18.22
CA ILE A 1096 20.21 14.92 17.62
C ILE A 1096 20.73 13.79 16.74
N VAL A 1097 20.69 12.55 17.26
CA VAL A 1097 20.87 11.36 16.43
C VAL A 1097 19.66 10.46 16.53
N SER A 1098 19.05 10.23 15.36
CA SER A 1098 17.90 9.39 15.15
C SER A 1098 18.33 7.97 14.76
N ILE A 1099 18.78 7.19 15.74
CA ILE A 1099 18.74 5.73 15.61
C ILE A 1099 17.28 5.31 15.79
N LEU A 1100 16.68 4.71 14.75
CA LEU A 1100 15.30 4.23 14.80
C LEU A 1100 15.18 3.01 15.72
N ALA A 1101 14.09 2.93 16.48
CA ALA A 1101 13.71 1.74 17.26
C ALA A 1101 13.66 0.44 16.42
N ARG A 1102 13.56 0.57 15.09
CA ARG A 1102 13.67 -0.52 14.12
C ARG A 1102 15.00 -1.27 14.19
N ASN A 1103 16.11 -0.58 14.40
CA ASN A 1103 17.44 -1.20 14.46
C ASN A 1103 17.57 -2.09 15.71
N LEU A 1104 16.88 -1.74 16.80
CA LEU A 1104 16.80 -2.56 18.00
C LEU A 1104 16.01 -3.85 17.71
N ASP A 1105 14.90 -3.75 16.98
CA ASP A 1105 14.14 -4.93 16.55
C ASP A 1105 14.96 -5.85 15.64
N ALA A 1106 15.80 -5.30 14.75
CA ALA A 1106 16.71 -6.07 13.92
C ALA A 1106 17.77 -6.80 14.77
N LEU A 1107 18.41 -6.10 15.72
CA LEU A 1107 19.37 -6.70 16.65
C LEU A 1107 18.78 -7.87 17.44
N VAL A 1108 17.54 -7.73 17.92
CA VAL A 1108 16.82 -8.81 18.61
C VAL A 1108 16.61 -10.01 17.68
N ARG A 1109 16.11 -9.79 16.45
CA ARG A 1109 15.88 -10.89 15.49
C ARG A 1109 17.19 -11.62 15.14
N MET A 1110 18.27 -10.88 14.92
CA MET A 1110 19.58 -11.47 14.61
C MET A 1110 20.16 -12.24 15.78
N SER A 1111 20.02 -11.73 17.00
CA SER A 1111 20.49 -12.42 18.22
C SER A 1111 19.68 -13.72 18.45
N GLU A 1112 18.37 -13.68 18.23
CA GLU A 1112 17.53 -14.89 18.26
C GLU A 1112 17.93 -15.88 17.15
N ALA A 1113 18.19 -15.41 15.93
CA ALA A 1113 18.64 -16.27 14.82
C ALA A 1113 20.00 -16.91 15.13
N TYR A 1114 20.93 -16.16 15.70
CA TYR A 1114 22.26 -16.65 16.07
C TYR A 1114 22.22 -17.71 17.18
N ALA A 1115 21.37 -17.51 18.20
CA ALA A 1115 21.14 -18.52 19.23
C ALA A 1115 20.48 -19.78 18.65
N ARG A 1116 19.53 -19.61 17.71
CA ARG A 1116 18.87 -20.72 17.01
C ARG A 1116 19.86 -21.55 16.18
N MET A 1117 20.86 -20.92 15.55
CA MET A 1117 21.91 -21.64 14.80
C MET A 1117 22.69 -22.63 15.67
N ALA A 1118 22.83 -22.37 16.97
CA ALA A 1118 23.48 -23.26 17.93
C ALA A 1118 22.49 -24.10 18.76
N LEU A 1119 21.24 -24.20 18.30
CA LEU A 1119 20.15 -24.91 18.97
C LEU A 1119 19.87 -24.46 20.42
N ARG A 1120 20.19 -23.22 20.79
CA ARG A 1120 19.98 -22.71 22.15
C ARG A 1120 18.59 -22.10 22.33
N LYS A 1121 17.92 -22.44 23.44
CA LYS A 1121 16.60 -21.91 23.83
C LYS A 1121 16.64 -20.52 24.47
N LYS A 1122 17.81 -20.06 24.90
CA LYS A 1122 18.01 -18.72 25.47
C LYS A 1122 19.14 -18.01 24.73
N VAL A 1123 18.96 -16.73 24.46
CA VAL A 1123 20.00 -15.85 23.89
C VAL A 1123 20.93 -15.41 25.00
N MET A 1124 22.23 -15.65 24.84
CA MET A 1124 23.25 -15.27 25.83
C MET A 1124 23.87 -13.92 25.49
N LYS A 1125 24.59 -13.32 26.43
CA LYS A 1125 25.31 -12.06 26.23
C LYS A 1125 26.35 -12.16 25.11
N GLU A 1126 27.08 -13.27 25.04
CA GLU A 1126 28.10 -13.55 24.02
C GLU A 1126 27.52 -13.52 22.59
N ASP A 1127 26.29 -14.01 22.41
CA ASP A 1127 25.60 -14.01 21.11
C ASP A 1127 25.34 -12.59 20.63
N VAL A 1128 24.92 -11.75 21.57
CA VAL A 1128 24.68 -10.33 21.30
C VAL A 1128 25.99 -9.64 20.93
N GLU A 1129 27.11 -9.99 21.55
CA GLU A 1129 28.42 -9.38 21.24
C GLU A 1129 28.89 -9.69 19.82
N GLU A 1130 28.79 -10.94 19.37
CA GLU A 1130 29.10 -11.33 17.98
C GLU A 1130 28.17 -10.63 16.97
N ILE A 1131 26.87 -10.53 17.28
CA ILE A 1131 25.93 -9.79 16.44
C ILE A 1131 26.21 -8.29 16.46
N ILE A 1132 26.64 -7.71 17.58
CA ILE A 1132 27.08 -6.32 17.66
C ILE A 1132 28.30 -6.09 16.77
N ILE A 1133 29.26 -7.02 16.70
CA ILE A 1133 30.42 -6.93 15.80
C ILE A 1133 29.96 -6.88 14.35
N LEU A 1134 29.07 -7.80 13.95
CA LEU A 1134 28.49 -7.82 12.60
C LEU A 1134 27.69 -6.53 12.31
N PHE A 1135 26.92 -6.05 13.29
CA PHE A 1135 26.12 -4.83 13.16
C PHE A 1135 27.00 -3.57 13.08
N LYS A 1136 28.11 -3.52 13.81
CA LYS A 1136 29.13 -2.46 13.69
C LYS A 1136 29.77 -2.46 12.31
N ARG A 1137 29.99 -3.63 11.69
CA ARG A 1137 30.44 -3.71 10.29
C ARG A 1137 29.40 -3.15 9.33
N TYR A 1138 28.12 -3.49 9.50
CA TYR A 1138 27.02 -2.87 8.76
C TYR A 1138 27.01 -1.34 8.90
N LEU A 1139 27.11 -0.82 10.13
CA LEU A 1139 27.17 0.63 10.38
C LEU A 1139 28.42 1.25 9.76
N LYS A 1140 29.54 0.52 9.73
CA LYS A 1140 30.78 0.96 9.08
C LYS A 1140 30.62 1.08 7.56
N ASP A 1141 29.95 0.12 6.95
CA ASP A 1141 29.73 0.08 5.51
C ASP A 1141 28.75 1.16 5.02
N THR A 1142 27.79 1.53 5.87
CA THR A 1142 26.67 2.41 5.49
C THR A 1142 26.77 3.84 6.04
N GLY A 1143 27.50 4.08 7.13
CA GLY A 1143 27.54 5.36 7.83
C GLY A 1143 28.89 5.69 8.47
N TYR A 1144 30.01 5.12 8.01
CA TYR A 1144 31.33 5.52 8.51
C TYR A 1144 31.83 6.78 7.83
N ASP A 1145 32.06 7.80 8.64
CA ASP A 1145 32.64 9.05 8.18
C ASP A 1145 34.17 8.93 8.23
N LYS A 1146 34.81 8.82 7.05
CA LYS A 1146 36.26 8.63 6.91
C LYS A 1146 37.08 9.75 7.53
N GLU A 1147 36.52 10.95 7.66
CA GLU A 1147 37.25 12.12 8.12
C GLU A 1147 37.28 12.27 9.64
N THR A 1148 36.28 11.76 10.34
CA THR A 1148 36.20 11.87 11.82
C THR A 1148 36.46 10.56 12.53
N GLY A 1149 36.49 9.45 11.82
CA GLY A 1149 36.62 8.11 12.40
C GLY A 1149 35.41 7.71 13.24
N LYS A 1150 34.31 8.47 13.20
CA LYS A 1150 33.06 8.24 13.95
C LYS A 1150 31.93 7.76 13.04
N PHE A 1151 30.94 7.09 13.63
CA PHE A 1151 29.75 6.62 12.92
C PHE A 1151 28.72 7.75 12.81
N ASP A 1152 28.25 8.02 11.59
CA ASP A 1152 27.19 8.96 11.29
C ASP A 1152 26.04 8.26 10.54
N VAL A 1153 25.05 7.81 11.31
CA VAL A 1153 23.85 7.12 10.79
C VAL A 1153 23.02 8.06 9.90
N ASP A 1154 23.14 9.38 10.07
CA ASP A 1154 22.40 10.34 9.25
C ASP A 1154 22.89 10.41 7.81
N MET A 1155 24.09 9.89 7.50
CA MET A 1155 24.56 9.71 6.12
C MET A 1155 23.63 8.79 5.31
N ILE A 1156 22.96 7.83 5.95
CA ILE A 1156 22.02 6.89 5.33
C ILE A 1156 20.69 7.60 4.98
N LEU A 1157 20.26 8.55 5.83
CA LEU A 1157 18.99 9.25 5.70
C LEU A 1157 19.09 10.52 4.85
N MET A 1158 20.19 11.28 4.99
CA MET A 1158 20.41 12.58 4.36
C MET A 1158 21.42 12.56 3.20
N GLY A 1159 22.24 11.52 3.07
CA GLY A 1159 23.16 11.34 1.95
C GLY A 1159 24.48 12.11 2.01
N GLN A 1160 24.77 12.89 3.07
CA GLN A 1160 26.05 13.59 3.26
C GLN A 1160 26.59 13.42 4.70
N PRO A 1161 27.92 13.35 4.91
CA PRO A 1161 28.52 13.20 6.24
C PRO A 1161 28.50 14.52 7.04
N ARG A 1162 28.13 14.47 8.32
CA ARG A 1162 28.09 15.64 9.22
C ARG A 1162 29.46 16.26 9.47
N SER A 1163 30.57 15.51 9.41
CA SER A 1163 31.89 16.13 9.56
C SER A 1163 32.20 17.08 8.42
N LYS A 1164 31.83 16.70 7.20
CA LYS A 1164 32.01 17.51 6.01
C LYS A 1164 31.14 18.76 6.13
N THR A 1165 29.90 18.62 6.61
CA THR A 1165 29.03 19.77 6.92
C THR A 1165 29.65 20.68 7.98
N ASN A 1166 30.20 20.13 9.07
CA ASN A 1166 30.80 20.90 10.15
C ASN A 1166 32.13 21.57 9.74
N LYS A 1167 33.01 20.87 9.00
CA LYS A 1167 34.24 21.45 8.43
C LYS A 1167 33.93 22.54 7.42
N LEU A 1168 32.94 22.33 6.56
CA LEU A 1168 32.44 23.38 5.67
C LEU A 1168 31.95 24.58 6.49
N THR A 1169 31.16 24.34 7.54
CA THR A 1169 30.66 25.41 8.42
C THR A 1169 31.81 26.19 9.06
N ARG A 1170 32.83 25.52 9.62
CA ARG A 1170 34.02 26.16 10.20
C ARG A 1170 34.86 26.92 9.17
N VAL A 1171 35.12 26.33 8.00
CA VAL A 1171 35.81 27.01 6.89
C VAL A 1171 35.05 28.26 6.47
N TYR A 1172 33.71 28.18 6.37
CA TYR A 1172 32.87 29.33 6.03
C TYR A 1172 32.85 30.41 7.13
N ASP A 1173 32.85 30.03 8.41
CA ASP A 1173 32.85 30.97 9.52
C ASP A 1173 34.22 31.64 9.68
N ARG A 1174 35.33 30.90 9.57
CA ARG A 1174 36.68 31.48 9.58
C ARG A 1174 36.95 32.33 8.34
N LEU A 1175 36.41 31.93 7.18
CA LEU A 1175 36.38 32.79 5.99
C LEU A 1175 35.67 34.11 6.32
N LYS A 1176 34.48 34.10 6.93
CA LYS A 1176 33.79 35.35 7.29
C LYS A 1176 34.62 36.22 8.23
N GLU A 1177 35.24 35.65 9.26
CA GLU A 1177 36.10 36.38 10.19
C GLU A 1177 37.29 37.04 9.49
N LEU A 1178 38.00 36.32 8.62
CA LEU A 1178 39.13 36.87 7.85
C LEU A 1178 38.72 38.01 6.91
N PHE A 1179 37.51 37.95 6.38
CA PHE A 1179 36.97 39.03 5.58
C PHE A 1179 36.45 40.18 6.45
N GLU A 1180 35.91 39.94 7.65
CA GLU A 1180 35.54 41.00 8.60
C GLU A 1180 36.76 41.78 9.10
N GLU A 1181 37.84 41.09 9.50
CA GLU A 1181 39.12 41.70 9.92
C GLU A 1181 39.72 42.59 8.82
N ASN A 1182 39.59 42.17 7.55
CA ASN A 1182 40.08 42.91 6.38
C ASN A 1182 39.04 43.84 5.75
N SER A 1183 37.99 44.22 6.50
CA SER A 1183 36.95 45.16 6.05
C SER A 1183 36.30 44.77 4.70
N TRP A 1184 36.09 43.48 4.51
CA TRP A 1184 35.45 42.84 3.35
C TRP A 1184 36.13 43.10 2.01
N LYS A 1185 37.43 43.42 2.01
CA LYS A 1185 38.22 43.62 0.77
C LYS A 1185 38.60 42.28 0.11
N ALA A 1186 38.91 42.31 -1.18
CA ALA A 1186 39.32 41.11 -1.91
C ALA A 1186 40.70 40.64 -1.43
N LEU A 1187 40.80 39.36 -1.05
CA LEU A 1187 42.00 38.74 -0.49
C LEU A 1187 42.61 37.74 -1.46
N GLU A 1188 43.93 37.55 -1.40
CA GLU A 1188 44.61 36.62 -2.30
C GLU A 1188 44.28 35.16 -1.93
N LYS A 1189 43.87 34.36 -2.91
CA LYS A 1189 43.42 32.97 -2.74
C LYS A 1189 44.49 32.10 -2.08
N LYS A 1190 45.78 32.34 -2.34
CA LYS A 1190 46.88 31.62 -1.69
C LYS A 1190 47.04 32.00 -0.21
N SER A 1191 46.99 33.30 0.11
CA SER A 1191 47.17 33.76 1.50
C SER A 1191 45.98 33.36 2.39
N VAL A 1192 44.75 33.35 1.85
CA VAL A 1192 43.55 32.88 2.57
C VAL A 1192 43.62 31.37 2.84
N ILE A 1193 44.11 30.58 1.88
CA ILE A 1193 44.27 29.13 2.07
C ILE A 1193 45.34 28.84 3.13
N GLU A 1194 46.46 29.57 3.15
CA GLU A 1194 47.54 29.39 4.13
C GLU A 1194 47.15 29.87 5.55
N THR A 1195 46.36 30.94 5.68
CA THR A 1195 45.87 31.41 6.99
C THR A 1195 44.81 30.51 7.61
N ILE A 1196 43.90 29.95 6.79
CA ILE A 1196 42.90 28.98 7.27
C ILE A 1196 43.59 27.65 7.63
N GLU A 1197 44.62 27.24 6.89
CA GLU A 1197 45.41 26.05 7.20
C GLU A 1197 46.16 26.18 8.54
N LEU A 1198 46.84 27.31 8.78
CA LEU A 1198 47.57 27.58 10.04
C LEU A 1198 46.66 27.72 11.26
N GLY A 1199 45.42 28.19 11.08
CA GLY A 1199 44.48 28.45 12.18
C GLY A 1199 43.61 27.25 12.58
N GLU A 1200 43.20 26.41 11.62
CA GLU A 1200 42.21 25.34 11.84
C GLU A 1200 42.75 23.91 11.62
N ASN A 1201 44.01 23.75 11.17
CA ASN A 1201 44.63 22.44 10.92
C ASN A 1201 43.84 21.58 9.90
N ILE A 1202 43.34 22.20 8.83
CA ILE A 1202 42.53 21.57 7.76
C ILE A 1202 43.34 21.46 6.46
N ASP A 1203 43.22 20.33 5.75
CA ASP A 1203 43.94 20.07 4.51
C ASP A 1203 43.70 21.13 3.40
N LYS A 1204 44.80 21.61 2.81
CA LYS A 1204 44.85 22.56 1.68
C LYS A 1204 43.96 22.19 0.50
N SER A 1205 43.84 20.89 0.18
CA SER A 1205 43.01 20.39 -0.93
C SER A 1205 41.52 20.51 -0.64
N PHE A 1206 41.11 20.30 0.62
CA PHE A 1206 39.73 20.40 1.06
C PHE A 1206 39.26 21.86 1.07
N ILE A 1207 40.09 22.77 1.62
CA ILE A 1207 39.78 24.22 1.63
C ILE A 1207 39.65 24.73 0.19
N LYS A 1208 40.54 24.30 -0.71
CA LYS A 1208 40.48 24.70 -2.12
C LYS A 1208 39.20 24.21 -2.81
N ASN A 1209 38.80 22.96 -2.57
CA ASN A 1209 37.54 22.41 -3.09
C ASN A 1209 36.31 23.09 -2.49
N ALA A 1210 36.33 23.41 -1.19
CA ALA A 1210 35.26 24.14 -0.51
C ALA A 1210 35.11 25.56 -1.06
N ILE A 1211 36.22 26.27 -1.32
CA ILE A 1211 36.21 27.59 -1.96
C ILE A 1211 35.74 27.49 -3.41
N GLU A 1212 36.11 26.44 -4.15
CA GLU A 1212 35.62 26.22 -5.52
C GLU A 1212 34.13 25.85 -5.56
N GLU A 1213 33.64 25.06 -4.61
CA GLU A 1213 32.21 24.82 -4.39
C GLU A 1213 31.49 26.12 -4.00
N ALA A 1214 32.06 26.94 -3.11
CA ALA A 1214 31.52 28.25 -2.75
C ALA A 1214 31.45 29.22 -3.95
N ILE A 1215 32.43 29.14 -4.86
CA ILE A 1215 32.44 29.89 -6.11
C ILE A 1215 31.36 29.38 -7.07
N LYS A 1216 31.14 28.05 -7.15
CA LYS A 1216 30.05 27.45 -7.93
C LYS A 1216 28.66 27.75 -7.35
N GLU A 1217 28.53 27.78 -6.03
CA GLU A 1217 27.30 28.14 -5.32
C GLU A 1217 27.05 29.66 -5.30
N GLY A 1218 28.08 30.46 -5.61
CA GLY A 1218 28.00 31.92 -5.72
C GLY A 1218 28.09 32.67 -4.39
N THR A 1219 28.52 32.01 -3.32
CA THR A 1219 28.76 32.60 -1.98
C THR A 1219 30.07 33.38 -1.89
N ILE A 1220 31.06 33.04 -2.72
CA ILE A 1220 32.33 33.75 -2.89
C ILE A 1220 32.56 33.93 -4.39
N TYR A 1221 33.20 35.01 -4.83
CA TYR A 1221 33.54 35.21 -6.24
C TYR A 1221 34.98 35.72 -6.40
N GLU A 1222 35.53 35.58 -7.60
CA GLU A 1222 36.93 35.90 -7.89
C GLU A 1222 37.02 37.20 -8.72
N PRO A 1223 37.13 38.40 -8.10
CA PRO A 1223 37.17 39.68 -8.82
C PRO A 1223 38.42 39.87 -9.71
N LYS A 1224 39.55 39.27 -9.34
CA LYS A 1224 40.82 39.24 -10.11
C LYS A 1224 41.42 37.84 -10.03
N PRO A 1225 42.14 37.34 -11.05
CA PRO A 1225 42.76 36.02 -11.00
C PRO A 1225 43.63 35.88 -9.74
N ASN A 1226 43.42 34.81 -8.98
CA ASN A 1226 43.96 34.52 -7.65
C ASN A 1226 43.50 35.42 -6.49
N TYR A 1227 42.43 36.21 -6.61
CA TYR A 1227 41.86 36.99 -5.49
C TYR A 1227 40.38 36.68 -5.29
N ILE A 1228 40.01 36.26 -4.09
CA ILE A 1228 38.66 35.86 -3.69
C ILE A 1228 38.01 36.95 -2.82
N LYS A 1229 36.69 37.12 -2.96
CA LYS A 1229 35.89 38.06 -2.18
C LYS A 1229 34.51 37.47 -1.86
N PHE A 1230 34.01 37.66 -0.65
CA PHE A 1230 32.62 37.33 -0.34
C PHE A 1230 31.66 38.19 -1.17
N THR A 1231 30.59 37.57 -1.64
CA THR A 1231 29.57 38.25 -2.42
C THR A 1231 28.72 39.10 -1.48
N THR A 1232 29.10 40.37 -1.28
CA THR A 1232 28.31 41.34 -0.51
C THR A 1232 27.19 41.92 -1.36
N LYS A 1233 26.11 42.41 -0.73
CA LYS A 1233 24.94 43.02 -1.41
C LYS A 1233 25.27 44.23 -2.32
N GLN A 1234 26.48 44.80 -2.20
CA GLN A 1234 26.93 45.92 -3.03
C GLN A 1234 27.80 45.47 -4.22
N ASP A 1235 28.42 44.28 -4.13
CA ASP A 1235 29.24 43.70 -5.21
C ASP A 1235 28.44 42.73 -6.11
N GLN A 1236 27.26 42.32 -5.67
CA GLN A 1236 26.29 41.46 -6.36
C GLN A 1236 25.19 42.32 -6.98
#